data_AF-A0AAW6UBH0-F1
#
_entry.id   AF-A0AAW6UBH0-F1
#
_cell.length_a   1.000
_cell.length_b   1.000
_cell.length_c   1.000
_cell.angle_alpha   90.00
_cell.angle_beta   90.00
_cell.angle_gamma   90.00
#
_symmetry.space_group_name_H-M   'P 1'
#
loop_
_entity.id
_entity.type
_entity.pdbx_description
1 polymer ?
#
loop_
_entity_poly.entity_id
_entity_poly.type
_entity_poly.pdbx_seq_one_letter_code
_entity_poly.pdbx_strand_id
1 'polypeptide(L)'
;MIIKNKVQTKAVRNGDLIFNILESGDIFNIEYHDHQINLLNGNIIDGTVANIYLRIFHDHHISYTKLIGRHSPSSYELYADKIVYQGQFENVNYQVVLSVENLTWQYDVSVKSDDQVVFDLVYGQDVAISNKGSILSSETYTVQYIDYKVFNHQNGYVLCARQNQGRPQYLQLGSHHKNVAYTTDGFQFFGLSYKETGQPQAMMQDRLISEIYQYEFSYMALQSDKMVIDNHEEKYTFYGHYQDDYQKTIESSIDVKPFEMNSKWFKNNHKKPKDSILSTNRQLNGNQLDITQIKEEFSELFLEEYHQKELISFFTSNNHHVVLKQKELLVERPHGHLLLHGDLKHVSENVMASTNFMFGVFSSHVVLGNTTFNKLTGSLRNPLNTTKISGQRIYIKIKGMYYILGIPSYYDIGVNSTKWVYVLNDDVLVVEIYGHMNNMQQTLNLYSKNDIHYDFMITNQLLMGPNEYAYDIPVEINNQEILVLCPKDSMAVHRYPHLKYKFTISKSFSIVDENKVYKTTNQFGLLMIKIEKQSHFSIHVSATIQEAFQPIIIKTYEEVDEEGTLYFKSFAHHFSLAHKENEEDIRKINNIVLWYTHNALTHYASPHGLEQSNGAAWGTRDICQGPIEFFSATQHYDIVREIILKVYQRQFLETGDFPQWYMFDKYYQIQAHDSHGDIIIWPLRSLAYYLKATNDFSILDESVPYMSLELNDFTEKVSLLEHLKLQINTIIDSFIPGTYLPAYGGGDWDDTLQPANHDLTKIMVSGWTVSLLYEALNQLSIEIKDYDAKFSGSLNKLAENVKTDYEKHIIADNIPSGFVVFHKEHKTYLLHPRDQKTGLKYRLLPFTRALISEISNQSQVEPYLQIINQHFKHPDGVRLMDTAVEYRSGKMTYFTRAETAANFGREIGLQYVHAHIRYIEAMAKIGKAKDVYEGLLTINPILIEKQVPNAYYRQSNVYFSSSDAWFKDRYEARRDFDKVKSGEIQVKGGWRLYSSGPGIYLNQLISNFLGIRVEHQQLVIDPVLPEKLDGLVFKYHYDETPIEIHYHYGKQNHLINGQPLAYQNYPQKYRQSGIKIHRETMTSIEGDIKLDIWYQ
;
A
#
# COMPACT_ATOMS: atom_id res chain seq x y z
N MET A 1 20.34 3.57 -29.86
CA MET A 1 18.97 3.68 -30.42
C MET A 1 18.09 4.49 -29.46
N ILE A 2 16.86 4.82 -29.85
CA ILE A 2 15.88 5.49 -28.97
C ILE A 2 14.63 4.63 -28.92
N ILE A 3 14.24 4.19 -27.73
CA ILE A 3 12.93 3.57 -27.49
C ILE A 3 11.89 4.68 -27.41
N LYS A 4 10.86 4.59 -28.26
CA LYS A 4 9.78 5.56 -28.31
C LYS A 4 8.78 5.29 -27.19
N ASN A 5 8.45 6.34 -26.44
CA ASN A 5 7.60 6.27 -25.26
C ASN A 5 6.78 7.55 -25.15
N LYS A 6 6.10 7.88 -26.25
CA LYS A 6 5.13 8.99 -26.35
C LYS A 6 4.00 8.49 -27.25
N VAL A 7 2.87 8.16 -26.62
CA VAL A 7 1.72 7.56 -27.32
C VAL A 7 1.07 8.60 -28.21
N GLN A 8 1.03 8.32 -29.51
CA GLN A 8 0.24 9.08 -30.48
C GLN A 8 -1.17 8.50 -30.54
N THR A 9 -2.15 9.40 -30.46
CA THR A 9 -3.58 9.08 -30.55
C THR A 9 -4.22 9.92 -31.64
N LYS A 10 -5.34 9.43 -32.16
CA LYS A 10 -6.30 10.24 -32.91
C LYS A 10 -7.51 10.51 -32.02
N ALA A 11 -8.21 11.61 -32.25
CA ALA A 11 -9.33 12.02 -31.41
C ALA A 11 -10.68 11.80 -32.11
N VAL A 12 -11.63 11.20 -31.41
CA VAL A 12 -13.08 11.37 -31.66
C VAL A 12 -13.56 12.45 -30.69
N ARG A 13 -14.14 13.54 -31.21
CA ARG A 13 -14.65 14.64 -30.36
C ARG A 13 -15.73 15.47 -31.05
N ASN A 14 -16.60 16.05 -30.23
CA ASN A 14 -17.53 17.09 -30.61
C ASN A 14 -17.75 18.01 -29.40
N GLY A 15 -16.96 19.09 -29.33
CA GLY A 15 -16.78 19.89 -28.11
C GLY A 15 -15.53 19.47 -27.33
N ASP A 16 -15.58 19.66 -26.00
CA ASP A 16 -14.43 19.52 -25.09
C ASP A 16 -14.20 18.08 -24.57
N LEU A 17 -15.16 17.18 -24.76
CA LEU A 17 -15.02 15.76 -24.44
C LEU A 17 -14.30 15.03 -25.58
N ILE A 18 -13.17 14.39 -25.27
CA ILE A 18 -12.26 13.81 -26.27
C ILE A 18 -12.02 12.32 -25.95
N PHE A 19 -12.34 11.45 -26.90
CA PHE A 19 -11.93 10.05 -26.88
C PHE A 19 -10.65 9.92 -27.70
N ASN A 20 -9.53 9.69 -27.02
CA ASN A 20 -8.25 9.43 -27.65
C ASN A 20 -8.16 7.95 -28.03
N ILE A 21 -7.97 7.66 -29.31
CA ILE A 21 -8.00 6.34 -29.93
C ILE A 21 -6.60 5.97 -30.43
N LEU A 22 -6.14 4.76 -30.08
CA LEU A 22 -4.92 4.14 -30.60
C LEU A 22 -5.10 3.69 -32.05
N GLU A 23 -4.01 3.53 -32.80
CA GLU A 23 -4.10 3.00 -34.19
C GLU A 23 -4.59 1.55 -34.28
N SER A 24 -4.74 0.86 -33.14
CA SER A 24 -5.40 -0.44 -33.03
C SER A 24 -6.94 -0.36 -32.91
N GLY A 25 -7.50 0.84 -32.80
CA GLY A 25 -8.93 1.07 -32.54
C GLY A 25 -9.31 1.00 -31.06
N ASP A 26 -8.37 0.75 -30.15
CA ASP A 26 -8.62 0.79 -28.69
C ASP A 26 -8.70 2.23 -28.18
N ILE A 27 -9.59 2.49 -27.22
CA ILE A 27 -9.62 3.76 -26.48
C ILE A 27 -8.39 3.81 -25.57
N PHE A 28 -7.49 4.77 -25.83
CA PHE A 28 -6.36 5.09 -24.95
C PHE A 28 -6.89 5.71 -23.66
N ASN A 29 -7.58 6.84 -23.75
CA ASN A 29 -8.28 7.46 -22.63
C ASN A 29 -9.40 8.38 -23.12
N ILE A 30 -10.24 8.80 -22.18
CA ILE A 30 -11.36 9.73 -22.35
C ILE A 30 -11.04 10.95 -21.49
N GLU A 31 -10.79 12.10 -22.12
CA GLU A 31 -10.35 13.33 -21.48
C GLU A 31 -11.41 14.46 -21.60
N TYR A 32 -11.49 15.29 -20.56
CA TYR A 32 -12.16 16.58 -20.55
C TYR A 32 -11.21 17.58 -19.87
N HIS A 33 -10.63 18.50 -20.65
CA HIS A 33 -9.54 19.37 -20.21
C HIS A 33 -8.39 18.59 -19.51
N ASP A 34 -8.10 18.86 -18.24
CA ASP A 34 -7.08 18.19 -17.41
C ASP A 34 -7.60 16.97 -16.61
N HIS A 35 -8.85 16.57 -16.84
CA HIS A 35 -9.51 15.44 -16.21
C HIS A 35 -9.60 14.23 -17.14
N GLN A 36 -9.47 13.04 -16.56
CA GLN A 36 -9.65 11.77 -17.25
C GLN A 36 -10.84 11.02 -16.64
N ILE A 37 -11.72 10.52 -17.51
CA ILE A 37 -12.97 9.85 -17.10
C ILE A 37 -12.71 8.37 -16.81
N ASN A 38 -11.94 7.68 -17.66
CA ASN A 38 -11.55 6.28 -17.46
C ASN A 38 -10.39 6.15 -16.46
N LEU A 39 -10.30 5.01 -15.78
CA LEU A 39 -9.28 4.72 -14.76
C LEU A 39 -7.94 4.28 -15.38
N LEU A 40 -7.98 3.39 -16.36
CA LEU A 40 -6.79 2.76 -16.92
C LEU A 40 -6.59 3.19 -18.37
N ASN A 41 -5.38 3.62 -18.71
CA ASN A 41 -5.04 3.90 -20.10
C ASN A 41 -5.03 2.58 -20.89
N GLY A 42 -5.78 2.55 -21.99
CA GLY A 42 -5.68 1.48 -22.97
C GLY A 42 -4.25 1.43 -23.51
N ASN A 43 -3.76 0.23 -23.79
CA ASN A 43 -2.46 0.08 -24.42
C ASN A 43 -2.56 -0.90 -25.58
N ILE A 44 -1.44 -1.12 -26.26
CA ILE A 44 -1.42 -2.00 -27.42
C ILE A 44 -1.39 -3.49 -27.03
N ILE A 45 -0.79 -3.88 -25.91
CA ILE A 45 -0.68 -5.29 -25.48
C ILE A 45 -2.05 -5.80 -24.98
N ASP A 46 -2.66 -5.07 -24.05
CA ASP A 46 -3.90 -5.45 -23.36
C ASP A 46 -5.17 -4.93 -24.05
N GLY A 47 -5.04 -3.95 -24.94
CA GLY A 47 -6.17 -3.19 -25.46
C GLY A 47 -6.73 -2.22 -24.41
N THR A 48 -8.00 -1.84 -24.57
CA THR A 48 -8.77 -1.10 -23.56
C THR A 48 -9.58 -2.03 -22.65
N VAL A 49 -9.79 -1.60 -21.40
CA VAL A 49 -10.58 -2.32 -20.39
C VAL A 49 -12.08 -2.05 -20.57
N ALA A 50 -12.45 -0.82 -20.96
CA ALA A 50 -13.81 -0.51 -21.41
C ALA A 50 -14.17 -1.31 -22.67
N ASN A 51 -15.36 -1.93 -22.69
CA ASN A 51 -15.82 -2.66 -23.87
C ASN A 51 -17.34 -2.84 -23.89
N ILE A 52 -17.85 -3.24 -25.05
CA ILE A 52 -19.18 -3.82 -25.18
C ILE A 52 -18.98 -5.28 -25.55
N TYR A 53 -19.64 -6.17 -24.83
CA TYR A 53 -19.58 -7.60 -25.06
C TYR A 53 -20.88 -8.06 -25.70
N LEU A 54 -20.80 -8.80 -26.80
CA LEU A 54 -21.91 -9.57 -27.35
C LEU A 54 -21.85 -10.97 -26.76
N ARG A 55 -22.96 -11.46 -26.19
CA ARG A 55 -23.07 -12.82 -25.69
C ARG A 55 -24.16 -13.57 -26.45
N ILE A 56 -23.85 -14.76 -26.95
CA ILE A 56 -24.80 -15.65 -27.62
C ILE A 56 -25.13 -16.79 -26.65
N PHE A 57 -26.43 -17.09 -26.52
CA PHE A 57 -26.93 -18.10 -25.61
C PHE A 57 -27.25 -19.38 -26.38
N HIS A 58 -26.57 -20.47 -26.02
CA HIS A 58 -26.88 -21.82 -26.47
C HIS A 58 -27.54 -22.62 -25.34
N ASP A 59 -28.11 -23.78 -25.65
CA ASP A 59 -28.82 -24.64 -24.69
C ASP A 59 -27.99 -25.01 -23.44
N HIS A 60 -26.67 -25.06 -23.56
CA HIS A 60 -25.75 -25.54 -22.51
C HIS A 60 -24.57 -24.63 -22.18
N HIS A 61 -24.35 -23.53 -22.92
CA HIS A 61 -23.26 -22.58 -22.63
C HIS A 61 -23.53 -21.19 -23.21
N ILE A 62 -22.77 -20.21 -22.73
CA ILE A 62 -22.75 -18.84 -23.24
C ILE A 62 -21.42 -18.65 -23.97
N SER A 63 -21.45 -18.26 -25.24
CA SER A 63 -20.28 -17.76 -25.95
C SER A 63 -20.28 -16.23 -25.94
N TYR A 64 -19.11 -15.60 -26.00
CA TYR A 64 -19.04 -14.14 -26.00
C TYR A 64 -17.83 -13.59 -26.76
N THR A 65 -17.93 -12.31 -27.15
CA THR A 65 -16.80 -11.57 -27.69
C THR A 65 -16.83 -10.09 -27.30
N LYS A 66 -15.65 -9.45 -27.29
CA LYS A 66 -15.51 -7.98 -27.26
C LYS A 66 -15.94 -7.42 -28.63
N LEU A 67 -16.59 -6.25 -28.66
CA LEU A 67 -17.02 -5.59 -29.91
C LEU A 67 -16.14 -4.39 -30.32
N ILE A 68 -15.32 -3.86 -29.42
CA ILE A 68 -14.41 -2.74 -29.72
C ILE A 68 -12.96 -3.06 -29.37
N GLY A 69 -12.03 -2.36 -30.02
CA GLY A 69 -10.60 -2.49 -29.78
C GLY A 69 -9.96 -3.75 -30.38
N ARG A 70 -8.65 -3.92 -30.21
CA ARG A 70 -7.87 -4.92 -30.98
C ARG A 70 -8.18 -6.38 -30.70
N HIS A 71 -8.75 -6.66 -29.53
CA HIS A 71 -9.11 -8.01 -29.09
C HIS A 71 -10.55 -8.37 -29.47
N SER A 72 -11.24 -7.50 -30.22
CA SER A 72 -12.50 -7.81 -30.89
C SER A 72 -12.26 -8.39 -32.30
N PRO A 73 -13.25 -9.06 -32.90
CA PRO A 73 -13.26 -9.39 -34.32
C PRO A 73 -13.35 -8.17 -35.27
N SER A 74 -13.43 -6.94 -34.75
CA SER A 74 -13.76 -5.74 -35.54
C SER A 74 -12.61 -5.22 -36.41
N SER A 75 -12.93 -4.79 -37.63
CA SER A 75 -12.26 -3.63 -38.22
C SER A 75 -12.87 -2.34 -37.68
N TYR A 76 -12.19 -1.22 -37.88
CA TYR A 76 -12.71 0.09 -37.50
C TYR A 76 -12.41 1.16 -38.56
N GLU A 77 -13.24 2.19 -38.60
CA GLU A 77 -13.04 3.42 -39.37
C GLU A 77 -13.29 4.63 -38.47
N LEU A 78 -12.37 5.59 -38.52
CA LEU A 78 -12.37 6.78 -37.67
C LEU A 78 -12.82 8.01 -38.47
N TYR A 79 -13.78 8.74 -37.91
CA TYR A 79 -14.23 10.05 -38.38
C TYR A 79 -13.94 11.12 -37.30
N ALA A 80 -14.25 12.38 -37.57
CA ALA A 80 -13.95 13.46 -36.61
C ALA A 80 -14.76 13.37 -35.30
N ASP A 81 -16.03 12.98 -35.42
CA ASP A 81 -17.07 12.98 -34.37
C ASP A 81 -17.52 11.56 -33.96
N LYS A 82 -17.09 10.53 -34.69
CA LYS A 82 -17.41 9.13 -34.41
C LYS A 82 -16.34 8.12 -34.83
N ILE A 83 -16.41 6.93 -34.27
CA ILE A 83 -15.68 5.74 -34.71
C ILE A 83 -16.67 4.59 -34.93
N VAL A 84 -16.49 3.87 -36.04
CA VAL A 84 -17.37 2.77 -36.44
C VAL A 84 -16.55 1.49 -36.39
N TYR A 85 -16.99 0.53 -35.57
CA TYR A 85 -16.45 -0.83 -35.50
C TYR A 85 -17.41 -1.79 -36.22
N GLN A 86 -16.88 -2.71 -37.02
CA GLN A 86 -17.69 -3.72 -37.71
C GLN A 86 -16.99 -5.07 -37.72
N GLY A 87 -17.74 -6.14 -37.48
CA GLY A 87 -17.21 -7.49 -37.48
C GLY A 87 -18.29 -8.56 -37.50
N GLN A 88 -17.84 -9.80 -37.39
CA GLN A 88 -18.68 -10.98 -37.29
C GLN A 88 -18.20 -11.82 -36.11
N PHE A 89 -19.13 -12.33 -35.32
CA PHE A 89 -18.88 -13.34 -34.29
C PHE A 89 -19.89 -14.47 -34.48
N GLU A 90 -19.38 -15.70 -34.62
CA GLU A 90 -20.17 -16.84 -35.10
C GLU A 90 -20.93 -16.49 -36.39
N ASN A 91 -22.27 -16.53 -36.36
CA ASN A 91 -23.18 -16.20 -37.46
C ASN A 91 -23.83 -14.81 -37.30
N VAL A 92 -23.40 -14.01 -36.31
CA VAL A 92 -23.92 -12.66 -36.04
C VAL A 92 -22.95 -11.62 -36.58
N ASN A 93 -23.38 -10.87 -37.59
CA ASN A 93 -22.69 -9.65 -38.02
C ASN A 93 -23.11 -8.50 -37.11
N TYR A 94 -22.18 -7.62 -36.77
CA TYR A 94 -22.45 -6.48 -35.91
C TYR A 94 -21.76 -5.19 -36.38
N GLN A 95 -22.28 -4.07 -35.91
CA GLN A 95 -21.71 -2.74 -36.03
C GLN A 95 -21.86 -2.01 -34.69
N VAL A 96 -20.80 -1.39 -34.21
CA VAL A 96 -20.84 -0.45 -33.07
C VAL A 96 -20.41 0.92 -33.57
N VAL A 97 -21.25 1.94 -33.39
CA VAL A 97 -20.89 3.34 -33.66
C VAL A 97 -20.76 4.07 -32.33
N LEU A 98 -19.54 4.42 -31.95
CA LEU A 98 -19.29 5.36 -30.87
C LEU A 98 -19.34 6.77 -31.44
N SER A 99 -20.26 7.59 -30.94
CA SER A 99 -20.40 9.01 -31.31
C SER A 99 -20.37 9.89 -30.06
N VAL A 100 -19.89 11.12 -30.22
CA VAL A 100 -19.77 12.11 -29.15
C VAL A 100 -20.54 13.37 -29.56
N GLU A 101 -21.34 13.92 -28.65
CA GLU A 101 -21.99 15.21 -28.82
C GLU A 101 -22.08 15.92 -27.46
N ASN A 102 -21.46 17.10 -27.37
CA ASN A 102 -21.26 17.85 -26.13
C ASN A 102 -20.53 17.01 -25.05
N LEU A 103 -21.18 16.74 -23.91
CA LEU A 103 -20.62 15.96 -22.79
C LEU A 103 -21.21 14.55 -22.69
N THR A 104 -21.81 14.06 -23.77
CA THR A 104 -22.45 12.73 -23.82
C THR A 104 -21.87 11.96 -25.00
N TRP A 105 -21.71 10.65 -24.82
CA TRP A 105 -21.41 9.73 -25.89
C TRP A 105 -22.46 8.64 -25.97
N GLN A 106 -22.61 8.06 -27.16
CA GLN A 106 -23.49 6.93 -27.41
C GLN A 106 -22.73 5.82 -28.12
N TYR A 107 -23.02 4.58 -27.74
CA TYR A 107 -22.67 3.39 -28.52
C TYR A 107 -23.93 2.82 -29.15
N ASP A 108 -24.13 3.09 -30.45
CA ASP A 108 -25.19 2.47 -31.24
C ASP A 108 -24.72 1.09 -31.71
N VAL A 109 -25.28 0.03 -31.13
CA VAL A 109 -25.01 -1.36 -31.51
C VAL A 109 -26.12 -1.84 -32.44
N SER A 110 -25.75 -2.28 -33.64
CA SER A 110 -26.64 -2.95 -34.59
C SER A 110 -26.14 -4.37 -34.82
N VAL A 111 -27.00 -5.38 -34.70
CA VAL A 111 -26.67 -6.79 -34.93
C VAL A 111 -27.64 -7.41 -35.94
N LYS A 112 -27.15 -8.36 -36.75
CA LYS A 112 -27.96 -9.10 -37.74
C LYS A 112 -27.43 -10.52 -37.92
N SER A 113 -28.35 -11.44 -38.18
CA SER A 113 -28.06 -12.83 -38.53
C SER A 113 -29.18 -13.37 -39.41
N ASP A 114 -28.83 -14.31 -40.29
CA ASP A 114 -29.80 -15.04 -41.10
C ASP A 114 -30.45 -16.19 -40.29
N ASP A 115 -29.82 -16.62 -39.19
CA ASP A 115 -30.31 -17.63 -38.26
C ASP A 115 -31.03 -17.00 -37.06
N GLN A 116 -31.88 -17.78 -36.38
CA GLN A 116 -32.46 -17.37 -35.10
C GLN A 116 -31.40 -17.42 -33.99
N VAL A 117 -31.07 -16.28 -33.38
CA VAL A 117 -30.04 -16.18 -32.32
C VAL A 117 -30.56 -15.43 -31.11
N VAL A 118 -30.48 -16.05 -29.93
CA VAL A 118 -30.73 -15.40 -28.64
C VAL A 118 -29.42 -14.77 -28.16
N PHE A 119 -29.43 -13.46 -27.90
CA PHE A 119 -28.24 -12.73 -27.48
C PHE A 119 -28.56 -11.67 -26.42
N ASP A 120 -27.53 -11.21 -25.71
CA ASP A 120 -27.57 -9.97 -24.97
C ASP A 120 -26.27 -9.17 -25.18
N LEU A 121 -26.24 -7.97 -24.59
CA LEU A 121 -25.12 -7.04 -24.63
C LEU A 121 -24.75 -6.61 -23.22
N VAL A 122 -23.46 -6.56 -22.94
CA VAL A 122 -22.92 -6.02 -21.68
C VAL A 122 -21.98 -4.86 -21.99
N TYR A 123 -22.32 -3.65 -21.57
CA TYR A 123 -21.42 -2.50 -21.62
C TYR A 123 -20.69 -2.37 -20.29
N GLY A 124 -19.36 -2.35 -20.31
CA GLY A 124 -18.52 -2.11 -19.14
C GLY A 124 -17.53 -0.97 -19.37
N GLN A 125 -17.33 -0.14 -18.34
CA GLN A 125 -16.49 1.06 -18.36
C GLN A 125 -15.77 1.21 -17.02
N ASP A 126 -14.45 1.28 -17.05
CA ASP A 126 -13.63 1.69 -15.91
C ASP A 126 -13.76 3.20 -15.68
N VAL A 127 -13.80 3.64 -14.41
CA VAL A 127 -14.18 5.02 -14.05
C VAL A 127 -13.25 5.62 -13.00
N ALA A 128 -12.66 6.77 -13.29
CA ALA A 128 -11.90 7.59 -12.34
C ALA A 128 -12.48 8.98 -12.10
N ILE A 129 -12.98 9.65 -13.15
CA ILE A 129 -13.55 11.01 -13.09
C ILE A 129 -12.73 11.97 -12.19
N SER A 130 -11.44 12.09 -12.49
CA SER A 130 -10.47 12.81 -11.66
C SER A 130 -9.35 13.44 -12.51
N ASN A 131 -8.53 14.30 -11.90
CA ASN A 131 -7.33 14.81 -12.55
C ASN A 131 -6.34 13.67 -12.87
N LYS A 132 -5.72 13.73 -14.06
CA LYS A 132 -4.80 12.69 -14.56
C LYS A 132 -3.63 12.38 -13.62
N GLY A 133 -3.10 13.40 -12.93
CA GLY A 133 -2.03 13.24 -11.95
C GLY A 133 -2.44 12.39 -10.75
N SER A 134 -3.65 12.57 -10.23
CA SER A 134 -4.20 11.78 -9.12
C SER A 134 -4.35 10.30 -9.49
N ILE A 135 -4.84 10.03 -10.71
CA ILE A 135 -5.01 8.66 -11.23
C ILE A 135 -3.66 7.97 -11.39
N LEU A 136 -2.69 8.63 -12.05
CA LEU A 136 -1.36 8.06 -12.27
C LEU A 136 -0.56 7.89 -10.96
N SER A 137 -0.85 8.73 -9.95
CA SER A 137 -0.34 8.60 -8.59
C SER A 137 -0.84 7.33 -7.90
N SER A 138 -2.15 7.09 -7.88
CA SER A 138 -2.74 5.84 -7.40
C SER A 138 -4.19 5.67 -7.89
N GLU A 139 -4.42 4.64 -8.70
CA GLU A 139 -5.75 4.26 -9.17
C GLU A 139 -6.64 3.81 -8.01
N THR A 140 -6.11 2.93 -7.14
CA THR A 140 -6.84 2.37 -5.99
C THR A 140 -7.22 3.44 -4.97
N TYR A 141 -6.39 4.45 -4.73
CA TYR A 141 -6.74 5.59 -3.87
C TYR A 141 -7.84 6.46 -4.48
N THR A 142 -7.69 6.84 -5.76
CA THR A 142 -8.62 7.76 -6.45
C THR A 142 -10.06 7.25 -6.43
N VAL A 143 -10.26 5.93 -6.55
CA VAL A 143 -11.60 5.33 -6.63
C VAL A 143 -12.28 5.15 -5.27
N GLN A 144 -11.53 5.12 -4.16
CA GLN A 144 -12.11 5.04 -2.80
C GLN A 144 -13.05 6.21 -2.47
N TYR A 145 -13.00 7.31 -3.24
CA TYR A 145 -13.78 8.53 -3.08
C TYR A 145 -14.90 8.70 -4.12
N ILE A 146 -15.16 7.68 -4.96
CA ILE A 146 -16.24 7.73 -5.95
C ILE A 146 -17.55 7.19 -5.35
N ASP A 147 -18.60 8.02 -5.23
CA ASP A 147 -19.93 7.60 -4.76
C ASP A 147 -20.75 7.02 -5.92
N TYR A 148 -20.96 5.70 -5.95
CA TYR A 148 -21.89 5.07 -6.89
C TYR A 148 -23.34 5.18 -6.39
N LYS A 149 -24.26 5.49 -7.31
CA LYS A 149 -25.70 5.37 -7.15
C LYS A 149 -26.30 4.60 -8.32
N VAL A 150 -27.37 3.87 -8.05
CA VAL A 150 -28.09 3.10 -9.06
C VAL A 150 -29.57 3.44 -8.99
N PHE A 151 -30.14 3.78 -10.13
CA PHE A 151 -31.57 4.06 -10.28
C PHE A 151 -32.21 3.01 -11.20
N ASN A 152 -33.42 2.58 -10.87
CA ASN A 152 -34.19 1.66 -11.69
C ASN A 152 -35.44 2.39 -12.22
N HIS A 153 -35.42 2.74 -13.50
CA HIS A 153 -36.53 3.38 -14.19
C HIS A 153 -37.37 2.34 -14.95
N GLN A 154 -38.41 2.77 -15.66
CA GLN A 154 -39.19 1.87 -16.54
C GLN A 154 -38.31 1.15 -17.57
N ASN A 155 -37.26 1.82 -18.07
CA ASN A 155 -36.27 1.26 -18.99
C ASN A 155 -35.08 0.60 -18.25
N GLY A 156 -35.24 0.20 -16.99
CA GLY A 156 -34.24 -0.55 -16.25
C GLY A 156 -33.16 0.31 -15.56
N TYR A 157 -32.01 -0.31 -15.31
CA TYR A 157 -30.95 0.28 -14.49
C TYR A 157 -30.16 1.39 -15.20
N VAL A 158 -29.83 2.43 -14.44
CA VAL A 158 -28.92 3.54 -14.77
C VAL A 158 -27.93 3.68 -13.63
N LEU A 159 -26.64 3.78 -13.96
CA LEU A 159 -25.53 3.91 -13.01
C LEU A 159 -25.03 5.34 -13.00
N CYS A 160 -24.76 5.87 -11.81
CA CYS A 160 -24.21 7.20 -11.61
C CYS A 160 -23.02 7.13 -10.66
N ALA A 161 -21.99 7.95 -10.89
CA ALA A 161 -20.79 8.06 -10.08
C ALA A 161 -20.47 9.54 -9.81
N ARG A 162 -20.05 9.87 -8.59
CA ARG A 162 -19.57 11.21 -8.23
C ARG A 162 -18.22 11.14 -7.53
N GLN A 163 -17.23 11.88 -8.01
CA GLN A 163 -15.95 12.03 -7.30
C GLN A 163 -16.14 12.99 -6.10
N ASN A 164 -15.84 12.52 -4.89
CA ASN A 164 -15.98 13.31 -3.66
C ASN A 164 -14.68 13.98 -3.19
N GLN A 165 -13.55 13.74 -3.86
CA GLN A 165 -12.25 14.32 -3.54
C GLN A 165 -11.72 15.20 -4.69
N GLY A 166 -11.26 16.41 -4.35
CA GLY A 166 -10.90 17.41 -5.36
C GLY A 166 -12.12 18.09 -5.98
N ARG A 167 -12.04 18.49 -7.25
CA ARG A 167 -13.17 19.09 -7.99
C ARG A 167 -14.24 18.02 -8.23
N PRO A 168 -15.47 18.16 -7.71
CA PRO A 168 -16.49 17.12 -7.86
C PRO A 168 -16.92 16.94 -9.31
N GLN A 169 -16.80 15.72 -9.81
CA GLN A 169 -17.19 15.35 -11.18
C GLN A 169 -18.29 14.30 -11.13
N TYR A 170 -19.16 14.29 -12.14
CA TYR A 170 -20.28 13.37 -12.26
C TYR A 170 -20.19 12.59 -13.57
N LEU A 171 -20.48 11.28 -13.49
CA LEU A 171 -20.66 10.41 -14.64
C LEU A 171 -21.96 9.61 -14.49
N GLN A 172 -22.71 9.48 -15.58
CA GLN A 172 -23.86 8.58 -15.69
C GLN A 172 -23.67 7.63 -16.86
N LEU A 173 -23.89 6.34 -16.65
CA LEU A 173 -23.98 5.32 -17.71
C LEU A 173 -25.41 4.76 -17.74
N GLY A 174 -25.94 4.56 -18.95
CA GLY A 174 -27.28 4.02 -19.15
C GLY A 174 -27.49 3.52 -20.57
N SER A 175 -28.75 3.33 -20.94
CA SER A 175 -29.17 3.04 -22.31
C SER A 175 -30.54 3.66 -22.58
N HIS A 176 -30.91 3.74 -23.87
CA HIS A 176 -32.28 4.12 -24.28
C HIS A 176 -33.22 2.90 -24.41
N HIS A 177 -32.75 1.73 -23.98
CA HIS A 177 -33.43 0.44 -24.00
C HIS A 177 -33.41 -0.17 -22.59
N LYS A 178 -33.82 -1.42 -22.41
CA LYS A 178 -33.97 -2.01 -21.08
C LYS A 178 -32.67 -2.64 -20.53
N ASN A 179 -32.06 -2.05 -19.51
CA ASN A 179 -30.98 -2.72 -18.74
C ASN A 179 -31.55 -3.56 -17.58
N VAL A 180 -31.23 -4.86 -17.52
CA VAL A 180 -31.77 -5.80 -16.52
C VAL A 180 -30.84 -6.12 -15.35
N ALA A 181 -29.55 -5.78 -15.44
CA ALA A 181 -28.57 -6.05 -14.38
C ALA A 181 -27.35 -5.13 -14.46
N TYR A 182 -26.56 -5.09 -13.38
CA TYR A 182 -25.37 -4.22 -13.30
C TYR A 182 -24.26 -4.74 -12.37
N THR A 183 -23.07 -4.11 -12.45
CA THR A 183 -21.99 -4.14 -11.43
C THR A 183 -21.37 -2.75 -11.28
N THR A 184 -20.66 -2.47 -10.18
CA THR A 184 -19.93 -1.18 -10.00
C THR A 184 -18.42 -1.33 -9.79
N ASP A 185 -17.94 -2.55 -9.53
CA ASP A 185 -16.51 -2.81 -9.32
C ASP A 185 -16.01 -4.02 -10.14
N GLY A 186 -14.76 -3.94 -10.59
CA GLY A 186 -14.11 -4.91 -11.46
C GLY A 186 -13.87 -6.26 -10.80
N PHE A 187 -13.82 -6.34 -9.46
CA PHE A 187 -13.84 -7.62 -8.75
C PHE A 187 -15.17 -8.38 -8.95
N GLN A 188 -16.30 -7.68 -9.12
CA GLN A 188 -17.58 -8.31 -9.49
C GLN A 188 -17.61 -8.73 -10.97
N PHE A 189 -16.98 -7.95 -11.86
CA PHE A 189 -17.04 -8.18 -13.30
C PHE A 189 -15.99 -9.19 -13.81
N PHE A 190 -14.72 -8.94 -13.51
CA PHE A 190 -13.61 -9.79 -13.93
C PHE A 190 -13.48 -11.03 -13.04
N GLY A 191 -13.70 -10.90 -11.73
CA GLY A 191 -13.54 -11.98 -10.76
C GLY A 191 -12.08 -12.31 -10.44
N LEU A 192 -11.84 -12.99 -9.31
CA LEU A 192 -10.48 -13.41 -8.92
C LEU A 192 -9.88 -14.43 -9.89
N SER A 193 -10.71 -15.24 -10.55
CA SER A 193 -10.31 -16.18 -11.60
C SER A 193 -9.68 -15.50 -12.82
N TYR A 194 -9.86 -14.19 -13.01
CA TYR A 194 -9.24 -13.45 -14.12
C TYR A 194 -7.70 -13.55 -14.07
N LYS A 195 -7.12 -13.60 -12.87
CA LYS A 195 -5.66 -13.69 -12.67
C LYS A 195 -5.04 -14.91 -13.34
N GLU A 196 -5.78 -16.03 -13.39
CA GLU A 196 -5.39 -17.25 -14.11
C GLU A 196 -5.91 -17.29 -15.55
N THR A 197 -7.19 -16.97 -15.75
CA THR A 197 -7.90 -17.26 -17.01
C THR A 197 -7.76 -16.16 -18.06
N GLY A 198 -7.54 -14.91 -17.64
CA GLY A 198 -7.62 -13.73 -18.51
C GLY A 198 -9.02 -13.44 -19.04
N GLN A 199 -10.06 -14.11 -18.53
CA GLN A 199 -11.44 -14.01 -19.00
C GLN A 199 -12.33 -13.43 -17.89
N PRO A 200 -13.22 -12.45 -18.17
CA PRO A 200 -14.10 -11.90 -17.13
C PRO A 200 -15.15 -12.92 -16.70
N GLN A 201 -15.15 -13.29 -15.42
CA GLN A 201 -16.04 -14.30 -14.82
C GLN A 201 -17.53 -13.98 -15.08
N ALA A 202 -17.92 -12.71 -15.06
CA ALA A 202 -19.30 -12.29 -15.28
C ALA A 202 -19.84 -12.62 -16.69
N MET A 203 -18.97 -12.78 -17.70
CA MET A 203 -19.42 -13.13 -19.06
C MET A 203 -20.03 -14.54 -19.14
N MET A 204 -19.65 -15.44 -18.23
CA MET A 204 -20.16 -16.81 -18.16
C MET A 204 -21.41 -16.96 -17.28
N GLN A 205 -21.91 -15.86 -16.69
CA GLN A 205 -23.08 -15.87 -15.81
C GLN A 205 -24.31 -15.34 -16.55
N ASP A 206 -25.49 -15.94 -16.35
CA ASP A 206 -26.72 -15.49 -17.03
C ASP A 206 -27.05 -14.01 -16.74
N ARG A 207 -26.80 -13.57 -15.50
CA ARG A 207 -27.13 -12.23 -15.02
C ARG A 207 -26.00 -11.65 -14.15
N LEU A 208 -25.65 -10.38 -14.36
CA LEU A 208 -24.78 -9.62 -13.44
C LEU A 208 -25.42 -9.51 -12.04
N ILE A 209 -24.59 -9.54 -11.00
CA ILE A 209 -25.05 -9.65 -9.60
C ILE A 209 -25.98 -8.51 -9.13
N SER A 210 -25.93 -7.33 -9.77
CA SER A 210 -26.80 -6.18 -9.48
C SER A 210 -26.68 -5.65 -8.05
N GLU A 211 -25.43 -5.51 -7.58
CA GLU A 211 -25.07 -4.95 -6.27
C GLU A 211 -24.07 -3.80 -6.46
N ILE A 212 -24.17 -2.77 -5.61
CA ILE A 212 -23.11 -1.78 -5.47
C ILE A 212 -22.00 -2.41 -4.63
N TYR A 213 -20.77 -2.41 -5.13
CA TYR A 213 -19.57 -2.65 -4.34
C TYR A 213 -18.67 -1.42 -4.43
N GLN A 214 -18.44 -0.76 -3.29
CA GLN A 214 -17.52 0.36 -3.15
C GLN A 214 -16.13 -0.17 -2.79
N TYR A 215 -15.25 -0.31 -3.78
CA TYR A 215 -13.90 -0.84 -3.55
C TYR A 215 -12.85 -0.23 -4.49
N GLU A 216 -11.78 -0.97 -4.81
CA GLU A 216 -10.53 -0.44 -5.37
C GLU A 216 -10.34 -0.71 -6.88
N PHE A 217 -11.35 -1.23 -7.58
CA PHE A 217 -11.30 -1.35 -9.04
C PHE A 217 -12.61 -0.87 -9.68
N SER A 218 -12.86 0.44 -9.63
CA SER A 218 -14.02 1.09 -10.25
C SER A 218 -14.29 0.63 -11.69
N TYR A 219 -15.39 -0.11 -11.89
CA TYR A 219 -15.82 -0.65 -13.18
C TYR A 219 -17.34 -0.80 -13.20
N MET A 220 -18.00 0.19 -13.78
CA MET A 220 -19.46 0.18 -13.94
C MET A 220 -19.84 -0.64 -15.17
N ALA A 221 -20.69 -1.65 -15.00
CA ALA A 221 -21.20 -2.46 -16.12
C ALA A 221 -22.73 -2.57 -16.11
N LEU A 222 -23.33 -2.62 -17.30
CA LEU A 222 -24.77 -2.72 -17.56
C LEU A 222 -25.04 -3.88 -18.53
N GLN A 223 -26.05 -4.68 -18.23
CA GLN A 223 -26.51 -5.79 -19.07
C GLN A 223 -27.90 -5.48 -19.65
N SER A 224 -28.05 -5.60 -20.98
CA SER A 224 -29.35 -5.52 -21.66
C SER A 224 -30.25 -6.71 -21.31
N ASP A 225 -31.55 -6.61 -21.59
CA ASP A 225 -32.36 -7.82 -21.73
C ASP A 225 -31.88 -8.72 -22.89
N LYS A 226 -32.31 -9.99 -22.85
CA LYS A 226 -32.10 -10.94 -23.93
C LYS A 226 -33.01 -10.57 -25.10
N MET A 227 -32.40 -10.36 -26.26
CA MET A 227 -33.07 -10.11 -27.53
C MET A 227 -32.95 -11.34 -28.42
N VAL A 228 -33.81 -11.42 -29.44
CA VAL A 228 -33.83 -12.53 -30.41
C VAL A 228 -33.71 -11.96 -31.81
N ILE A 229 -32.61 -12.26 -32.49
CA ILE A 229 -32.47 -12.01 -33.93
C ILE A 229 -33.28 -13.09 -34.65
N ASP A 230 -34.18 -12.70 -35.54
CA ASP A 230 -34.94 -13.62 -36.43
C ASP A 230 -35.03 -13.03 -37.84
N ASN A 231 -33.95 -13.17 -38.61
CA ASN A 231 -33.83 -12.67 -39.99
C ASN A 231 -34.10 -11.15 -40.15
N HIS A 232 -33.80 -10.36 -39.11
CA HIS A 232 -33.90 -8.90 -39.10
C HIS A 232 -32.75 -8.27 -38.29
N GLU A 233 -32.58 -6.96 -38.42
CA GLU A 233 -31.57 -6.21 -37.67
C GLU A 233 -32.13 -5.76 -36.33
N GLU A 234 -31.46 -6.14 -35.24
CA GLU A 234 -31.74 -5.66 -33.89
C GLU A 234 -30.80 -4.52 -33.49
N LYS A 235 -31.30 -3.59 -32.67
CA LYS A 235 -30.59 -2.35 -32.31
C LYS A 235 -30.67 -2.03 -30.82
N TYR A 236 -29.57 -1.55 -30.28
CA TYR A 236 -29.44 -1.20 -28.89
C TYR A 236 -28.46 -0.05 -28.70
N THR A 237 -28.84 0.97 -27.93
CA THR A 237 -27.98 2.15 -27.69
C THR A 237 -27.67 2.33 -26.21
N PHE A 238 -26.40 2.12 -25.84
CA PHE A 238 -25.85 2.57 -24.56
C PHE A 238 -25.40 4.04 -24.65
N TYR A 239 -25.35 4.74 -23.52
CA TYR A 239 -24.79 6.08 -23.44
C TYR A 239 -23.96 6.28 -22.17
N GLY A 240 -23.04 7.24 -22.23
CA GLY A 240 -22.45 7.87 -21.04
C GLY A 240 -22.62 9.39 -21.08
N HIS A 241 -22.82 10.02 -19.94
CA HIS A 241 -22.96 11.47 -19.77
C HIS A 241 -22.06 11.95 -18.64
N TYR A 242 -21.19 12.90 -18.96
CA TYR A 242 -20.27 13.53 -18.03
C TYR A 242 -20.75 14.94 -17.68
N GLN A 243 -20.52 15.35 -16.43
CA GLN A 243 -20.66 16.74 -16.01
C GLN A 243 -19.52 17.10 -15.06
N ASP A 244 -18.80 18.16 -15.39
CA ASP A 244 -17.81 18.76 -14.49
C ASP A 244 -18.48 19.68 -13.46
N ASP A 245 -17.81 19.89 -12.33
CA ASP A 245 -18.24 20.75 -11.20
C ASP A 245 -19.64 20.40 -10.63
N TYR A 246 -19.91 19.09 -10.47
CA TYR A 246 -21.17 18.59 -9.91
C TYR A 246 -21.20 18.71 -8.38
N GLN A 247 -21.48 19.92 -7.90
CA GLN A 247 -21.47 20.26 -6.47
C GLN A 247 -22.59 19.59 -5.64
N LYS A 248 -23.66 19.10 -6.29
CA LYS A 248 -24.79 18.44 -5.61
C LYS A 248 -24.46 16.99 -5.28
N THR A 249 -25.18 16.42 -4.30
CA THR A 249 -25.24 14.97 -4.09
C THR A 249 -26.12 14.31 -5.16
N ILE A 250 -25.86 13.05 -5.51
CA ILE A 250 -26.68 12.33 -6.49
C ILE A 250 -27.99 11.87 -5.83
N GLU A 251 -29.09 12.57 -6.13
CA GLU A 251 -30.45 12.24 -5.66
C GLU A 251 -31.31 11.54 -6.73
N SER A 252 -31.03 11.82 -8.01
CA SER A 252 -31.66 11.19 -9.16
C SER A 252 -30.69 11.11 -10.34
N SER A 253 -30.96 10.25 -11.32
CA SER A 253 -30.31 10.31 -12.62
C SER A 253 -30.76 11.56 -13.41
N ILE A 254 -29.94 11.98 -14.37
CA ILE A 254 -30.25 13.01 -15.36
C ILE A 254 -31.01 12.35 -16.53
N ASP A 255 -32.05 13.01 -17.04
CA ASP A 255 -32.73 12.62 -18.29
C ASP A 255 -31.83 12.93 -19.49
N VAL A 256 -31.07 11.94 -19.95
CA VAL A 256 -30.18 12.05 -21.11
C VAL A 256 -30.97 11.76 -22.38
N LYS A 257 -31.11 12.78 -23.23
CA LYS A 257 -31.79 12.64 -24.52
C LYS A 257 -30.91 11.88 -25.53
N PRO A 258 -31.48 10.95 -26.32
CA PRO A 258 -30.73 10.32 -27.40
C PRO A 258 -30.41 11.32 -28.51
N PHE A 259 -29.23 11.18 -29.11
CA PHE A 259 -28.93 11.77 -30.40
C PHE A 259 -29.55 10.93 -31.53
N GLU A 260 -29.43 11.39 -32.78
CA GLU A 260 -29.94 10.63 -33.93
C GLU A 260 -29.14 9.32 -34.10
N MET A 261 -29.77 8.19 -33.76
CA MET A 261 -29.16 6.86 -33.83
C MET A 261 -28.63 6.58 -35.25
N ASN A 262 -27.34 6.21 -35.37
CA ASN A 262 -26.72 5.93 -36.67
C ASN A 262 -27.19 4.57 -37.22
N SER A 263 -28.38 4.56 -37.82
CA SER A 263 -29.08 3.34 -38.24
C SER A 263 -28.60 2.71 -39.55
N LYS A 264 -27.52 3.22 -40.15
CA LYS A 264 -27.02 2.78 -41.46
C LYS A 264 -25.75 1.96 -41.28
N TRP A 265 -25.69 0.80 -41.95
CA TRP A 265 -24.46 0.04 -42.07
C TRP A 265 -23.44 0.82 -42.90
N PHE A 266 -22.28 1.11 -42.33
CA PHE A 266 -21.19 1.78 -43.05
C PHE A 266 -20.53 0.81 -44.03
N LYS A 267 -19.95 1.34 -45.12
CA LYS A 267 -19.18 0.53 -46.06
C LYS A 267 -17.82 0.22 -45.46
N ASN A 268 -17.59 -1.05 -45.09
CA ASN A 268 -16.32 -1.48 -44.51
C ASN A 268 -15.21 -1.55 -45.58
N ASN A 269 -14.34 -0.55 -45.65
CA ASN A 269 -13.17 -0.57 -46.53
C ASN A 269 -11.88 -0.99 -45.79
N HIS A 270 -11.93 -1.15 -44.46
CA HIS A 270 -10.76 -1.38 -43.63
C HIS A 270 -10.67 -2.85 -43.18
N LYS A 271 -9.46 -3.41 -43.18
CA LYS A 271 -9.21 -4.78 -42.68
C LYS A 271 -9.06 -4.75 -41.16
N LYS A 272 -9.51 -5.83 -40.50
CA LYS A 272 -9.24 -6.10 -39.08
C LYS A 272 -7.74 -5.84 -38.78
N PRO A 273 -7.39 -5.22 -37.64
CA PRO A 273 -6.01 -5.20 -37.15
C PRO A 273 -5.37 -6.60 -37.24
N LYS A 274 -4.13 -6.68 -37.75
CA LYS A 274 -3.44 -7.97 -37.87
C LYS A 274 -3.17 -8.54 -36.48
N ASP A 275 -3.32 -9.86 -36.35
CA ASP A 275 -3.02 -10.55 -35.10
C ASP A 275 -1.54 -10.36 -34.71
N SER A 276 -1.30 -10.23 -33.40
CA SER A 276 0.03 -10.05 -32.85
C SER A 276 0.73 -11.40 -32.61
N ILE A 277 2.06 -11.40 -32.72
CA ILE A 277 2.92 -12.52 -32.30
C ILE A 277 2.72 -12.82 -30.81
N LEU A 278 2.66 -11.78 -29.96
CA LEU A 278 2.44 -11.91 -28.52
C LEU A 278 0.96 -11.66 -28.19
N SER A 279 0.38 -12.47 -27.29
CA SER A 279 -0.98 -12.26 -26.82
C SER A 279 -1.04 -12.49 -25.32
N THR A 280 -1.77 -11.64 -24.63
CA THR A 280 -2.04 -11.72 -23.19
C THR A 280 -3.20 -12.66 -22.86
N ASN A 281 -3.97 -13.10 -23.86
CA ASN A 281 -5.03 -14.11 -23.68
C ASN A 281 -4.46 -15.54 -23.60
N ARG A 282 -3.19 -15.75 -23.97
CA ARG A 282 -2.50 -17.04 -23.89
C ARG A 282 -1.58 -17.05 -22.68
N GLN A 283 -2.10 -17.47 -21.54
CA GLN A 283 -1.33 -17.59 -20.29
C GLN A 283 -0.85 -19.04 -20.10
N LEU A 284 0.42 -19.22 -19.77
CA LEU A 284 0.97 -20.48 -19.27
C LEU A 284 1.01 -20.39 -17.75
N ASN A 285 0.08 -21.10 -17.10
CA ASN A 285 0.01 -21.21 -15.65
C ASN A 285 0.60 -22.56 -15.21
N GLY A 286 1.16 -22.61 -14.01
CA GLY A 286 1.58 -23.87 -13.39
C GLY A 286 0.39 -24.77 -13.03
N ASN A 287 0.64 -26.08 -12.99
CA ASN A 287 -0.32 -27.07 -12.51
C ASN A 287 -0.56 -26.90 -10.99
N GLN A 288 -1.77 -27.23 -10.53
CA GLN A 288 -2.04 -27.42 -9.10
C GLN A 288 -1.23 -28.62 -8.59
N LEU A 289 -0.62 -28.48 -7.41
CA LEU A 289 0.13 -29.55 -6.77
C LEU A 289 -0.70 -30.16 -5.63
N ASP A 290 -0.62 -31.48 -5.49
CA ASP A 290 -1.11 -32.16 -4.29
C ASP A 290 -0.06 -32.15 -3.16
N ILE A 291 -0.49 -32.55 -1.96
CA ILE A 291 0.38 -32.57 -0.77
C ILE A 291 1.57 -33.53 -0.89
N THR A 292 1.47 -34.57 -1.72
CA THR A 292 2.56 -35.55 -1.94
C THR A 292 3.67 -34.89 -2.75
N GLN A 293 3.31 -34.28 -3.89
CA GLN A 293 4.26 -33.51 -4.72
C GLN A 293 4.93 -32.38 -3.94
N ILE A 294 4.19 -31.69 -3.05
CA ILE A 294 4.75 -30.65 -2.19
C ILE A 294 5.78 -31.23 -1.20
N LYS A 295 5.50 -32.39 -0.60
CA LYS A 295 6.43 -33.06 0.33
C LYS A 295 7.64 -33.71 -0.35
N GLU A 296 7.59 -33.93 -1.66
CA GLU A 296 8.76 -34.33 -2.45
C GLU A 296 9.73 -33.16 -2.67
N GLU A 297 9.24 -31.94 -2.87
CA GLU A 297 10.10 -30.74 -3.02
C GLU A 297 10.50 -30.12 -1.66
N PHE A 298 9.65 -30.20 -0.62
CA PHE A 298 9.89 -29.60 0.70
C PHE A 298 9.87 -30.65 1.81
N SER A 299 11.03 -30.88 2.42
CA SER A 299 11.21 -31.88 3.49
C SER A 299 10.48 -31.55 4.79
N GLU A 300 10.36 -30.26 5.13
CA GLU A 300 9.65 -29.78 6.31
C GLU A 300 8.75 -28.60 5.95
N LEU A 301 7.51 -28.64 6.46
CA LEU A 301 6.49 -27.62 6.31
C LEU A 301 6.16 -27.07 7.70
N PHE A 302 6.22 -25.75 7.86
CA PHE A 302 5.88 -25.07 9.10
C PHE A 302 4.73 -24.11 8.89
N LEU A 303 3.90 -23.91 9.93
CA LEU A 303 2.81 -22.92 9.94
C LEU A 303 1.89 -23.08 8.70
N GLU A 304 1.46 -24.32 8.46
CA GLU A 304 0.65 -24.73 7.32
C GLU A 304 -0.76 -24.10 7.37
N GLU A 305 -1.18 -23.46 6.28
CA GLU A 305 -2.50 -22.85 6.11
C GLU A 305 -3.33 -23.64 5.10
N TYR A 306 -4.60 -23.91 5.43
CA TYR A 306 -5.47 -24.79 4.66
C TYR A 306 -6.80 -24.13 4.27
N HIS A 307 -7.22 -24.25 3.02
CA HIS A 307 -8.60 -23.98 2.59
C HIS A 307 -9.32 -25.30 2.27
N GLN A 308 -10.41 -25.61 2.98
CA GLN A 308 -11.22 -26.82 2.72
C GLN A 308 -10.40 -28.14 2.63
N LYS A 309 -9.33 -28.25 3.45
CA LYS A 309 -8.32 -29.33 3.49
C LYS A 309 -7.23 -29.30 2.40
N GLU A 310 -7.31 -28.41 1.42
CA GLU A 310 -6.19 -28.15 0.50
C GLU A 310 -5.18 -27.24 1.20
N LEU A 311 -3.90 -27.62 1.19
CA LEU A 311 -2.82 -26.72 1.63
C LEU A 311 -2.81 -25.53 0.66
N ILE A 312 -2.68 -24.30 1.18
CA ILE A 312 -2.67 -23.08 0.36
C ILE A 312 -1.40 -22.23 0.57
N SER A 313 -0.76 -22.31 1.74
CA SER A 313 0.55 -21.70 1.98
C SER A 313 1.23 -22.28 3.22
N PHE A 314 2.55 -22.06 3.34
CA PHE A 314 3.35 -22.50 4.49
C PHE A 314 4.64 -21.68 4.60
N PHE A 315 5.43 -21.99 5.63
CA PHE A 315 6.79 -21.50 5.84
C PHE A 315 7.79 -22.66 5.88
N THR A 316 9.04 -22.39 5.52
CA THR A 316 10.15 -23.37 5.49
C THR A 316 11.14 -23.13 6.64
N SER A 317 12.13 -24.01 6.79
CA SER A 317 13.19 -23.90 7.80
C SER A 317 14.09 -22.66 7.62
N ASN A 318 14.30 -22.18 6.38
CA ASN A 318 15.01 -20.94 6.06
C ASN A 318 14.12 -19.68 6.08
N ASN A 319 12.98 -19.72 6.78
CA ASN A 319 12.04 -18.60 6.94
C ASN A 319 11.34 -18.12 5.64
N HIS A 320 11.44 -18.84 4.52
CA HIS A 320 10.69 -18.49 3.32
C HIS A 320 9.19 -18.64 3.55
N HIS A 321 8.41 -17.83 2.83
CA HIS A 321 6.98 -18.04 2.69
C HIS A 321 6.67 -18.61 1.32
N VAL A 322 6.12 -19.82 1.27
CA VAL A 322 5.67 -20.46 0.03
C VAL A 322 4.15 -20.29 -0.11
N VAL A 323 3.72 -19.72 -1.23
CA VAL A 323 2.32 -19.48 -1.60
C VAL A 323 1.96 -20.39 -2.76
N LEU A 324 0.92 -21.21 -2.59
CA LEU A 324 0.42 -22.08 -3.65
C LEU A 324 -0.61 -21.35 -4.51
N LYS A 325 -0.74 -21.79 -5.77
CA LYS A 325 -1.64 -21.22 -6.78
C LYS A 325 -3.05 -20.91 -6.27
N GLN A 326 -3.60 -21.80 -5.43
CA GLN A 326 -4.97 -21.72 -4.90
C GLN A 326 -5.14 -20.48 -4.03
N LYS A 327 -4.16 -20.14 -3.18
CA LYS A 327 -4.25 -18.98 -2.29
C LYS A 327 -4.35 -17.68 -3.06
N GLU A 328 -3.60 -17.55 -4.16
CA GLU A 328 -3.68 -16.37 -5.02
C GLU A 328 -5.11 -16.19 -5.57
N LEU A 329 -5.80 -17.27 -5.95
CA LEU A 329 -7.17 -17.21 -6.44
C LEU A 329 -8.23 -16.93 -5.36
N LEU A 330 -7.87 -16.99 -4.08
CA LEU A 330 -8.76 -16.69 -2.96
C LEU A 330 -8.72 -15.22 -2.52
N VAL A 331 -7.70 -14.43 -2.89
CA VAL A 331 -7.46 -13.08 -2.34
C VAL A 331 -7.68 -11.94 -3.34
N GLU A 332 -8.30 -10.84 -2.89
CA GLU A 332 -8.48 -9.62 -3.70
C GLU A 332 -7.15 -8.89 -3.97
N ARG A 333 -6.22 -8.92 -3.01
CA ARG A 333 -4.91 -8.25 -3.11
C ARG A 333 -3.84 -9.27 -3.53
N PRO A 334 -3.15 -9.09 -4.67
CA PRO A 334 -2.28 -10.14 -5.23
C PRO A 334 -0.99 -10.31 -4.43
N HIS A 335 -0.54 -11.54 -4.21
CA HIS A 335 0.72 -11.82 -3.50
C HIS A 335 1.89 -11.16 -4.23
N GLY A 336 2.71 -10.42 -3.49
CA GLY A 336 3.86 -9.73 -4.05
C GLY A 336 4.92 -9.42 -3.02
N HIS A 337 6.12 -9.16 -3.53
CA HIS A 337 7.31 -8.93 -2.72
C HIS A 337 8.17 -7.82 -3.30
N LEU A 338 8.99 -7.24 -2.44
CA LEU A 338 9.92 -6.18 -2.77
C LEU A 338 11.34 -6.65 -2.43
N LEU A 339 12.25 -6.55 -3.39
CA LEU A 339 13.67 -6.76 -3.16
C LEU A 339 14.31 -5.43 -2.77
N LEU A 340 15.13 -5.42 -1.73
CA LEU A 340 15.77 -4.23 -1.17
C LEU A 340 17.25 -4.53 -0.89
N HIS A 341 18.16 -3.78 -1.51
CA HIS A 341 19.60 -3.99 -1.33
C HIS A 341 20.39 -2.69 -1.49
N GLY A 342 21.62 -2.68 -0.97
CA GLY A 342 22.49 -1.52 -0.92
C GLY A 342 22.81 -1.05 0.49
N ASP A 343 23.03 0.26 0.59
CA ASP A 343 23.32 0.93 1.85
C ASP A 343 22.04 1.16 2.66
N LEU A 344 21.65 0.16 3.45
CA LEU A 344 20.52 0.22 4.39
C LEU A 344 20.92 0.67 5.81
N LYS A 345 22.22 0.89 6.04
CA LYS A 345 22.76 1.26 7.37
C LYS A 345 22.88 2.77 7.56
N HIS A 346 22.84 3.55 6.49
CA HIS A 346 22.88 5.02 6.56
C HIS A 346 21.67 5.63 5.86
N VAL A 347 21.45 6.93 6.05
CA VAL A 347 20.46 7.70 5.27
C VAL A 347 21.02 7.91 3.85
N SER A 348 20.80 6.92 2.98
CA SER A 348 21.54 6.79 1.71
C SER A 348 20.67 6.83 0.46
N GLU A 349 21.23 7.37 -0.62
CA GLU A 349 20.66 7.34 -1.97
C GLU A 349 21.12 6.08 -2.75
N ASN A 350 22.11 5.34 -2.23
CA ASN A 350 22.64 4.09 -2.82
C ASN A 350 21.83 2.87 -2.39
N VAL A 351 20.51 2.93 -2.58
CA VAL A 351 19.56 1.86 -2.29
C VAL A 351 18.83 1.51 -3.58
N MET A 352 18.93 0.24 -3.99
CA MET A 352 18.19 -0.27 -5.14
C MET A 352 17.03 -1.14 -4.67
N ALA A 353 15.86 -0.95 -5.28
CA ALA A 353 14.68 -1.75 -5.00
C ALA A 353 13.96 -2.19 -6.26
N SER A 354 13.22 -3.29 -6.18
CA SER A 354 12.29 -3.73 -7.21
C SER A 354 11.11 -4.51 -6.62
N THR A 355 9.96 -4.45 -7.28
CA THR A 355 8.72 -5.08 -6.84
C THR A 355 8.31 -6.19 -7.81
N ASN A 356 7.90 -7.34 -7.29
CA ASN A 356 7.44 -8.48 -8.07
C ASN A 356 6.12 -9.06 -7.50
N PHE A 357 5.42 -9.86 -8.31
CA PHE A 357 4.12 -10.43 -7.95
C PHE A 357 3.94 -11.85 -8.50
N MET A 358 3.17 -12.66 -7.79
CA MET A 358 2.97 -14.09 -8.08
C MET A 358 2.47 -14.36 -9.50
N PHE A 359 1.55 -13.56 -10.04
CA PHE A 359 0.95 -13.73 -11.38
C PHE A 359 1.84 -13.28 -12.58
N GLY A 360 3.13 -13.62 -12.54
CA GLY A 360 4.06 -13.37 -13.65
C GLY A 360 4.44 -11.89 -13.85
N VAL A 361 4.64 -11.15 -12.75
CA VAL A 361 5.41 -9.88 -12.76
C VAL A 361 6.75 -10.18 -12.09
N PHE A 362 7.81 -10.36 -12.88
CA PHE A 362 9.10 -10.82 -12.33
C PHE A 362 9.93 -9.69 -11.73
N SER A 363 9.87 -8.49 -12.33
CA SER A 363 10.51 -7.29 -11.80
C SER A 363 9.81 -6.05 -12.33
N SER A 364 9.27 -5.21 -11.46
CA SER A 364 8.57 -3.97 -11.76
C SER A 364 9.03 -2.90 -10.79
N HIS A 365 8.72 -1.63 -11.07
CA HIS A 365 9.11 -0.51 -10.21
C HIS A 365 10.59 -0.58 -9.79
N VAL A 366 11.48 -0.82 -10.75
CA VAL A 366 12.93 -0.93 -10.49
C VAL A 366 13.51 0.47 -10.31
N VAL A 367 14.18 0.73 -9.18
CA VAL A 367 14.63 2.08 -8.76
C VAL A 367 16.01 2.07 -8.11
N LEU A 368 16.70 3.21 -8.16
CA LEU A 368 17.92 3.51 -7.43
C LEU A 368 17.75 4.88 -6.74
N GLY A 369 17.80 4.89 -5.41
CA GLY A 369 17.43 6.03 -4.59
C GLY A 369 15.94 6.36 -4.75
N ASN A 370 15.63 7.55 -5.27
CA ASN A 370 14.28 8.08 -5.34
C ASN A 370 13.28 7.15 -6.05
N THR A 371 12.26 6.69 -5.33
CA THR A 371 11.30 5.70 -5.85
C THR A 371 10.27 6.28 -6.83
N THR A 372 10.31 7.57 -7.14
CA THR A 372 9.40 8.23 -8.09
C THR A 372 10.13 8.72 -9.34
N PHE A 373 11.21 9.48 -9.23
CA PHE A 373 11.88 10.08 -10.39
C PHE A 373 12.99 9.22 -10.99
N ASN A 374 13.65 8.40 -10.17
CA ASN A 374 14.74 7.54 -10.61
C ASN A 374 14.25 6.14 -11.06
N LYS A 375 13.01 6.01 -11.56
CA LYS A 375 12.39 4.73 -11.94
C LYS A 375 12.83 4.24 -13.33
N LEU A 376 13.40 3.04 -13.41
CA LEU A 376 13.61 2.32 -14.67
C LEU A 376 12.30 1.80 -15.26
N THR A 377 11.47 1.13 -14.45
CA THR A 377 10.19 0.51 -14.88
C THR A 377 9.02 0.98 -14.03
N GLY A 378 7.80 0.88 -14.57
CA GLY A 378 6.55 1.25 -13.86
C GLY A 378 6.08 0.17 -12.89
N SER A 379 5.15 0.52 -12.00
CA SER A 379 4.50 -0.39 -11.06
C SER A 379 3.31 -1.14 -11.69
N LEU A 380 2.76 -2.10 -10.97
CA LEU A 380 1.41 -2.61 -11.22
C LEU A 380 0.38 -1.46 -11.05
N ARG A 381 -0.63 -1.41 -11.92
CA ARG A 381 -1.74 -0.42 -11.89
C ARG A 381 -3.09 -1.02 -11.49
N ASN A 382 -3.23 -2.35 -11.50
CA ASN A 382 -4.49 -3.03 -11.20
C ASN A 382 -4.28 -4.37 -10.46
N PRO A 383 -5.00 -4.66 -9.37
CA PRO A 383 -4.81 -5.86 -8.55
C PRO A 383 -5.20 -7.19 -9.22
N LEU A 384 -5.94 -7.17 -10.34
CA LEU A 384 -6.34 -8.36 -11.10
C LEU A 384 -5.45 -8.63 -12.32
N ASN A 385 -4.38 -7.85 -12.52
CA ASN A 385 -3.49 -7.99 -13.69
C ASN A 385 -4.25 -7.88 -15.03
N THR A 386 -5.27 -7.00 -15.09
CA THR A 386 -6.02 -6.70 -16.33
C THR A 386 -5.14 -6.04 -17.39
N THR A 387 -4.21 -5.20 -16.96
CA THR A 387 -3.13 -4.63 -17.77
C THR A 387 -1.81 -5.36 -17.48
N LYS A 388 -1.26 -6.06 -18.47
CA LYS A 388 -0.02 -6.85 -18.37
C LYS A 388 1.20 -6.16 -18.99
N ILE A 389 1.08 -4.90 -19.42
CA ILE A 389 2.19 -4.14 -19.99
C ILE A 389 3.31 -3.79 -19.00
N SER A 390 2.99 -3.61 -17.72
CA SER A 390 3.95 -3.11 -16.73
C SER A 390 4.93 -4.18 -16.24
N GLY A 391 6.13 -3.71 -15.90
CA GLY A 391 7.23 -4.54 -15.42
C GLY A 391 7.88 -5.41 -16.49
N GLN A 392 8.75 -6.29 -16.03
CA GLN A 392 9.38 -7.37 -16.77
C GLN A 392 8.43 -8.56 -16.85
N ARG A 393 8.01 -8.90 -18.07
CA ARG A 393 7.18 -10.08 -18.38
C ARG A 393 7.96 -11.03 -19.27
N ILE A 394 7.70 -12.33 -19.12
CA ILE A 394 8.36 -13.38 -19.89
C ILE A 394 7.30 -14.14 -20.69
N TYR A 395 7.54 -14.26 -21.99
CA TYR A 395 6.76 -15.09 -22.90
C TYR A 395 7.62 -16.25 -23.38
N ILE A 396 7.09 -17.46 -23.31
CA ILE A 396 7.72 -18.70 -23.78
C ILE A 396 7.00 -19.18 -25.05
N LYS A 397 7.77 -19.68 -26.02
CA LYS A 397 7.22 -20.21 -27.27
C LYS A 397 7.03 -21.73 -27.21
N ILE A 398 5.79 -22.18 -27.29
CA ILE A 398 5.41 -23.60 -27.27
C ILE A 398 4.60 -23.90 -28.54
N LYS A 399 4.98 -24.94 -29.28
CA LYS A 399 4.30 -25.37 -30.53
C LYS A 399 4.04 -24.21 -31.51
N GLY A 400 5.02 -23.32 -31.67
CA GLY A 400 4.97 -22.17 -32.58
C GLY A 400 4.34 -20.87 -32.01
N MET A 401 3.67 -20.93 -30.86
CA MET A 401 2.92 -19.82 -30.28
C MET A 401 3.55 -19.32 -28.98
N TYR A 402 3.56 -18.01 -28.76
CA TYR A 402 4.00 -17.43 -27.50
C TYR A 402 2.86 -17.41 -26.46
N TYR A 403 3.22 -17.79 -25.24
CA TYR A 403 2.40 -17.77 -24.02
C TYR A 403 3.10 -16.89 -22.98
N ILE A 404 2.40 -15.91 -22.40
CA ILE A 404 2.92 -15.17 -21.24
C ILE A 404 2.90 -16.10 -20.01
N LEU A 405 3.94 -16.07 -19.18
CA LEU A 405 3.92 -16.77 -17.89
C LEU A 405 2.93 -16.08 -16.95
N GLY A 406 2.00 -16.85 -16.38
CA GLY A 406 0.93 -16.39 -15.50
C GLY A 406 1.16 -16.76 -14.04
N ILE A 407 0.17 -17.37 -13.38
CA ILE A 407 0.32 -17.85 -11.99
C ILE A 407 1.15 -19.16 -11.99
N PRO A 408 2.23 -19.28 -11.19
CA PRO A 408 3.01 -20.50 -11.06
C PRO A 408 2.26 -21.56 -10.25
N SER A 409 2.82 -22.78 -10.17
CA SER A 409 2.34 -23.82 -9.26
C SER A 409 2.51 -23.38 -7.80
N TYR A 410 3.68 -22.81 -7.50
CA TYR A 410 3.96 -22.12 -6.24
C TYR A 410 4.93 -20.95 -6.44
N TYR A 411 4.90 -20.07 -5.46
CA TYR A 411 5.66 -18.82 -5.37
C TYR A 411 6.37 -18.81 -4.02
N ASP A 412 7.68 -19.03 -4.06
CA ASP A 412 8.56 -19.14 -2.91
C ASP A 412 9.26 -17.79 -2.68
N ILE A 413 9.11 -17.22 -1.49
CA ILE A 413 9.53 -15.86 -1.15
C ILE A 413 10.53 -15.92 0.01
N GLY A 414 11.79 -15.60 -0.27
CA GLY A 414 12.79 -15.26 0.74
C GLY A 414 12.84 -13.75 0.99
N VAL A 415 13.66 -13.30 1.95
CA VAL A 415 13.64 -11.88 2.38
C VAL A 415 14.11 -10.94 1.27
N ASN A 416 15.14 -11.33 0.52
CA ASN A 416 15.64 -10.58 -0.63
C ASN A 416 15.81 -11.46 -1.89
N SER A 417 14.97 -12.49 -1.97
CA SER A 417 14.96 -13.47 -3.05
C SER A 417 13.52 -13.90 -3.34
N THR A 418 13.25 -14.39 -4.54
CA THR A 418 11.93 -14.91 -4.92
C THR A 418 12.06 -15.93 -6.05
N LYS A 419 11.23 -16.97 -6.03
CA LYS A 419 11.22 -18.06 -7.02
C LYS A 419 9.78 -18.37 -7.46
N TRP A 420 9.53 -18.36 -8.77
CA TRP A 420 8.29 -18.84 -9.40
C TRP A 420 8.56 -20.21 -10.02
N VAL A 421 7.80 -21.22 -9.61
CA VAL A 421 7.97 -22.58 -10.12
C VAL A 421 6.71 -23.02 -10.87
N TYR A 422 6.86 -23.23 -12.17
CA TYR A 422 5.81 -23.70 -13.06
C TYR A 422 6.02 -25.19 -13.30
N VAL A 423 5.35 -26.04 -12.52
CA VAL A 423 5.25 -27.46 -12.83
C VAL A 423 4.27 -27.59 -14.01
N LEU A 424 4.79 -28.03 -15.14
CA LEU A 424 4.05 -28.27 -16.39
C LEU A 424 3.96 -29.78 -16.62
N ASN A 425 3.29 -30.19 -17.71
CA ASN A 425 3.13 -31.62 -18.02
C ASN A 425 4.45 -32.32 -18.37
N ASP A 426 5.34 -31.63 -19.09
CA ASP A 426 6.58 -32.20 -19.63
C ASP A 426 7.86 -31.56 -19.05
N ASP A 427 7.73 -30.56 -18.15
CA ASP A 427 8.84 -29.76 -17.65
C ASP A 427 8.54 -29.09 -16.30
N VAL A 428 9.57 -28.65 -15.59
CA VAL A 428 9.46 -27.68 -14.50
C VAL A 428 10.29 -26.45 -14.87
N LEU A 429 9.60 -25.36 -15.19
CA LEU A 429 10.25 -24.08 -15.47
C LEU A 429 10.38 -23.29 -14.16
N VAL A 430 11.59 -22.81 -13.87
CA VAL A 430 11.89 -22.02 -12.68
C VAL A 430 12.36 -20.62 -13.11
N VAL A 431 11.79 -19.59 -12.50
CA VAL A 431 12.29 -18.23 -12.57
C VAL A 431 12.69 -17.79 -11.17
N GLU A 432 13.94 -17.39 -10.98
CA GLU A 432 14.48 -16.86 -9.73
C GLU A 432 14.80 -15.38 -9.91
N ILE A 433 14.59 -14.57 -8.87
CA ILE A 433 15.09 -13.20 -8.79
C ILE A 433 15.66 -12.92 -7.39
N TYR A 434 16.78 -12.21 -7.32
CA TYR A 434 17.43 -11.88 -6.06
C TYR A 434 18.28 -10.61 -6.16
N GLY A 435 18.38 -9.87 -5.06
CA GLY A 435 19.18 -8.66 -4.92
C GLY A 435 20.51 -8.90 -4.19
N HIS A 436 21.61 -8.35 -4.69
CA HIS A 436 22.92 -8.51 -4.06
C HIS A 436 23.11 -7.47 -2.95
N MET A 437 23.17 -7.88 -1.67
CA MET A 437 23.04 -6.94 -0.53
C MET A 437 24.00 -5.74 -0.56
N ASN A 438 25.24 -5.93 -1.02
CA ASN A 438 26.27 -4.89 -1.00
C ASN A 438 26.54 -4.24 -2.38
N ASN A 439 25.80 -4.62 -3.44
CA ASN A 439 26.01 -4.12 -4.81
C ASN A 439 24.69 -3.65 -5.44
N MET A 440 24.71 -2.59 -6.25
CA MET A 440 23.52 -2.10 -6.96
C MET A 440 23.16 -3.00 -8.16
N GLN A 441 22.77 -4.24 -7.87
CA GLN A 441 22.53 -5.31 -8.82
C GLN A 441 21.45 -6.27 -8.31
N GLN A 442 20.45 -6.52 -9.15
CA GLN A 442 19.59 -7.70 -9.06
C GLN A 442 19.89 -8.68 -10.19
N THR A 443 19.64 -9.96 -9.97
CA THR A 443 19.78 -11.02 -10.98
C THR A 443 18.47 -11.75 -11.14
N LEU A 444 18.05 -11.97 -12.39
CA LEU A 444 17.02 -12.94 -12.73
C LEU A 444 17.69 -14.15 -13.39
N ASN A 445 17.43 -15.35 -12.88
CA ASN A 445 17.73 -16.61 -13.57
C ASN A 445 16.44 -17.25 -14.07
N LEU A 446 16.49 -17.86 -15.25
CA LEU A 446 15.44 -18.73 -15.75
C LEU A 446 16.07 -20.04 -16.19
N TYR A 447 15.49 -21.18 -15.80
CA TYR A 447 15.90 -22.49 -16.28
C TYR A 447 14.75 -23.51 -16.35
N SER A 448 14.91 -24.48 -17.25
CA SER A 448 14.14 -25.73 -17.33
C SER A 448 14.83 -26.81 -16.50
N LYS A 449 14.13 -27.48 -15.56
CA LYS A 449 14.70 -28.62 -14.81
C LYS A 449 15.00 -29.81 -15.75
N ASN A 450 14.27 -29.95 -16.88
CA ASN A 450 14.46 -31.02 -17.86
C ASN A 450 15.35 -30.64 -19.06
N ASP A 451 16.11 -29.53 -18.99
CA ASP A 451 16.97 -28.99 -20.06
C ASP A 451 16.24 -28.76 -21.41
N ILE A 452 14.93 -28.52 -21.38
CA ILE A 452 14.16 -28.22 -22.59
C ILE A 452 14.52 -26.81 -23.08
N HIS A 453 14.86 -26.73 -24.36
CA HIS A 453 15.27 -25.48 -25.01
C HIS A 453 14.05 -24.76 -25.61
N TYR A 454 13.88 -23.48 -25.27
CA TYR A 454 12.76 -22.65 -25.72
C TYR A 454 13.22 -21.34 -26.38
N ASP A 455 12.32 -20.73 -27.15
CA ASP A 455 12.44 -19.31 -27.52
C ASP A 455 11.68 -18.46 -26.48
N PHE A 456 12.33 -17.41 -25.99
CA PHE A 456 11.79 -16.47 -25.03
C PHE A 456 11.67 -15.07 -25.63
N MET A 457 10.64 -14.35 -25.22
CA MET A 457 10.53 -12.91 -25.39
C MET A 457 10.31 -12.27 -24.02
N ILE A 458 11.25 -11.45 -23.58
CA ILE A 458 11.15 -10.68 -22.34
C ILE A 458 10.77 -9.24 -22.69
N THR A 459 9.65 -8.74 -22.16
CA THR A 459 9.21 -7.35 -22.36
C THR A 459 9.44 -6.54 -21.09
N ASN A 460 10.03 -5.36 -21.19
CA ASN A 460 10.16 -4.39 -20.08
C ASN A 460 9.56 -3.06 -20.53
N GLN A 461 8.54 -2.55 -19.83
CA GLN A 461 8.06 -1.18 -20.02
C GLN A 461 8.98 -0.21 -19.28
N LEU A 462 9.78 0.53 -20.03
CA LEU A 462 10.72 1.52 -19.52
C LEU A 462 10.05 2.88 -19.31
N LEU A 463 10.46 3.59 -18.25
CA LEU A 463 9.99 4.93 -17.89
C LEU A 463 11.13 5.95 -17.94
N MET A 464 12.17 5.73 -17.12
CA MET A 464 13.24 6.72 -16.85
C MET A 464 12.67 8.09 -16.45
N GLY A 465 11.69 8.06 -15.54
CA GLY A 465 10.93 9.22 -15.07
C GLY A 465 9.73 8.81 -14.21
N PRO A 466 8.88 9.77 -13.79
CA PRO A 466 7.80 9.52 -12.83
C PRO A 466 6.66 8.65 -13.40
N ASN A 467 6.36 8.76 -14.68
CA ASN A 467 5.24 8.09 -15.33
C ASN A 467 5.66 7.54 -16.69
N GLU A 468 4.97 6.48 -17.14
CA GLU A 468 5.02 6.01 -18.52
C GLU A 468 4.60 7.10 -19.52
N TYR A 469 5.03 6.93 -20.77
CA TYR A 469 4.73 7.80 -21.89
C TYR A 469 5.22 9.26 -21.78
N ALA A 470 6.08 9.58 -20.80
CA ALA A 470 6.58 10.93 -20.58
C ALA A 470 7.76 11.31 -21.51
N TYR A 471 8.73 10.41 -21.68
CA TYR A 471 10.00 10.70 -22.36
C TYR A 471 10.43 9.55 -23.27
N ASP A 472 10.88 9.87 -24.48
CA ASP A 472 11.62 8.93 -25.32
C ASP A 472 12.96 8.56 -24.63
N ILE A 473 13.35 7.28 -24.69
CA ILE A 473 14.38 6.72 -23.82
C ILE A 473 15.62 6.35 -24.64
N PRO A 474 16.78 7.00 -24.41
CA PRO A 474 18.04 6.63 -25.04
C PRO A 474 18.56 5.29 -24.50
N VAL A 475 18.95 4.40 -25.43
CA VAL A 475 19.49 3.08 -25.11
C VAL A 475 20.69 2.77 -26.00
N GLU A 476 21.80 2.37 -25.39
CA GLU A 476 22.99 1.85 -26.07
C GLU A 476 23.02 0.32 -25.92
N ILE A 477 23.38 -0.38 -27.00
CA ILE A 477 23.39 -1.85 -27.04
C ILE A 477 24.75 -2.28 -27.55
N ASN A 478 25.41 -3.15 -26.81
CA ASN A 478 26.58 -3.91 -27.26
C ASN A 478 26.27 -5.43 -27.17
N ASN A 479 27.24 -6.29 -27.46
CA ASN A 479 27.01 -7.74 -27.65
C ASN A 479 26.22 -8.44 -26.53
N GLN A 480 26.46 -8.08 -25.26
CA GLN A 480 25.84 -8.72 -24.09
C GLN A 480 25.20 -7.72 -23.11
N GLU A 481 25.24 -6.42 -23.41
CA GLU A 481 24.76 -5.37 -22.51
C GLU A 481 23.79 -4.40 -23.21
N ILE A 482 22.81 -3.94 -22.43
CA ILE A 482 21.84 -2.90 -22.80
C ILE A 482 21.92 -1.81 -21.74
N LEU A 483 22.48 -0.65 -22.10
CA LEU A 483 22.58 0.51 -21.24
C LEU A 483 21.39 1.45 -21.48
N VAL A 484 20.56 1.63 -20.46
CA VAL A 484 19.43 2.57 -20.45
C VAL A 484 19.88 3.88 -19.78
N LEU A 485 19.74 4.99 -20.50
CA LEU A 485 20.21 6.32 -20.09
C LEU A 485 19.03 7.23 -19.72
N CYS A 486 19.25 8.21 -18.85
CA CYS A 486 18.25 9.23 -18.56
C CYS A 486 17.93 10.10 -19.80
N PRO A 487 16.65 10.39 -20.10
CA PRO A 487 16.25 11.37 -21.09
C PRO A 487 16.81 12.77 -20.75
N LYS A 488 17.24 13.52 -21.76
CA LYS A 488 17.89 14.84 -21.60
C LYS A 488 16.99 15.90 -20.96
N ASP A 489 15.67 15.78 -21.11
CA ASP A 489 14.67 16.72 -20.60
C ASP A 489 13.98 16.21 -19.31
N SER A 490 14.53 15.15 -18.70
CA SER A 490 13.99 14.59 -17.44
C SER A 490 14.54 15.33 -16.23
N MET A 491 13.72 15.47 -15.18
CA MET A 491 14.22 16.00 -13.90
C MET A 491 15.38 15.15 -13.34
N ALA A 492 15.38 13.85 -13.65
CA ALA A 492 16.39 12.91 -13.20
C ALA A 492 17.79 13.23 -13.72
N VAL A 493 17.97 13.56 -15.01
CA VAL A 493 19.31 13.91 -15.52
C VAL A 493 19.85 15.21 -14.91
N HIS A 494 18.97 16.15 -14.52
CA HIS A 494 19.39 17.40 -13.88
C HIS A 494 19.83 17.23 -12.42
N ARG A 495 19.24 16.28 -11.68
CA ARG A 495 19.61 15.98 -10.28
C ARG A 495 20.68 14.90 -10.15
N TYR A 496 20.70 13.94 -11.07
CA TYR A 496 21.61 12.79 -11.13
C TYR A 496 22.10 12.60 -12.57
N PRO A 497 23.08 13.40 -13.01
CA PRO A 497 23.56 13.38 -14.41
C PRO A 497 24.18 12.05 -14.83
N HIS A 498 24.58 11.21 -13.88
CA HIS A 498 25.14 9.88 -14.11
C HIS A 498 24.15 8.73 -13.85
N LEU A 499 22.86 9.01 -13.57
CA LEU A 499 21.86 7.95 -13.36
C LEU A 499 21.67 7.13 -14.63
N LYS A 500 21.95 5.83 -14.54
CA LYS A 500 21.80 4.88 -15.64
C LYS A 500 21.64 3.45 -15.13
N TYR A 501 20.99 2.63 -15.96
CA TYR A 501 20.71 1.22 -15.69
C TYR A 501 21.33 0.36 -16.79
N LYS A 502 21.78 -0.84 -16.45
CA LYS A 502 22.38 -1.78 -17.39
C LYS A 502 21.79 -3.17 -17.22
N PHE A 503 21.33 -3.75 -18.33
CA PHE A 503 21.00 -5.17 -18.41
C PHE A 503 22.21 -5.89 -18.99
N THR A 504 22.80 -6.83 -18.26
CA THR A 504 23.83 -7.75 -18.78
C THR A 504 23.22 -9.15 -18.87
N ILE A 505 23.28 -9.75 -20.06
CA ILE A 505 22.57 -11.00 -20.38
C ILE A 505 23.60 -12.09 -20.68
N SER A 506 23.46 -13.26 -20.04
CA SER A 506 24.47 -14.33 -20.14
C SER A 506 24.48 -15.07 -21.49
N LYS A 507 23.52 -14.77 -22.38
CA LYS A 507 23.33 -15.39 -23.69
C LYS A 507 23.17 -14.32 -24.77
N SER A 508 23.45 -14.68 -26.01
CA SER A 508 23.15 -13.84 -27.18
C SER A 508 21.66 -13.52 -27.26
N PHE A 509 21.34 -12.27 -27.56
CA PHE A 509 19.97 -11.78 -27.69
C PHE A 509 19.81 -10.90 -28.93
N SER A 510 18.56 -10.67 -29.33
CA SER A 510 18.20 -9.59 -30.25
C SER A 510 17.11 -8.71 -29.65
N ILE A 511 17.09 -7.42 -30.03
CA ILE A 511 15.99 -6.51 -29.69
C ILE A 511 14.95 -6.56 -30.80
N VAL A 512 13.68 -6.61 -30.41
CA VAL A 512 12.55 -6.66 -31.32
C VAL A 512 11.71 -5.39 -31.14
N ASP A 513 11.37 -4.74 -32.25
CA ASP A 513 10.54 -3.54 -32.27
C ASP A 513 9.05 -3.88 -32.08
N GLU A 514 8.30 -2.98 -31.44
CA GLU A 514 6.84 -3.07 -31.24
C GLU A 514 6.12 -3.31 -32.59
N ASN A 515 6.55 -2.64 -33.65
CA ASN A 515 5.98 -2.76 -34.99
C ASN A 515 6.07 -4.19 -35.58
N LYS A 516 7.12 -4.95 -35.25
CA LYS A 516 7.30 -6.33 -35.75
C LYS A 516 6.35 -7.29 -35.03
N VAL A 517 6.13 -7.06 -33.73
CA VAL A 517 5.32 -7.91 -32.84
C VAL A 517 3.82 -7.60 -32.93
N TYR A 518 3.44 -6.32 -32.83
CA TYR A 518 2.05 -5.89 -32.68
C TYR A 518 1.45 -5.26 -33.94
N LYS A 519 2.28 -5.08 -34.98
CA LYS A 519 1.92 -4.40 -36.25
C LYS A 519 1.46 -2.97 -36.04
N THR A 520 2.19 -2.26 -35.19
CA THR A 520 1.87 -0.92 -34.68
C THR A 520 2.98 0.09 -34.99
N THR A 521 2.80 1.37 -34.71
CA THR A 521 3.92 2.31 -34.49
C THR A 521 4.58 2.07 -33.12
N ASN A 522 5.92 2.15 -33.06
CA ASN A 522 6.68 2.05 -31.79
C ASN A 522 6.40 3.30 -30.95
N GLN A 523 5.84 3.15 -29.75
CA GLN A 523 5.45 4.29 -28.90
C GLN A 523 5.17 3.98 -27.43
N PHE A 524 5.24 2.72 -26.98
CA PHE A 524 4.81 2.31 -25.64
C PHE A 524 5.94 2.07 -24.63
N GLY A 525 7.19 2.43 -24.98
CA GLY A 525 8.32 2.31 -24.07
C GLY A 525 8.83 0.88 -23.90
N LEU A 526 8.55 -0.03 -24.84
CA LEU A 526 8.86 -1.45 -24.67
C LEU A 526 10.27 -1.81 -25.14
N LEU A 527 11.13 -2.17 -24.18
CA LEU A 527 12.34 -2.94 -24.45
C LEU A 527 11.96 -4.43 -24.54
N MET A 528 11.91 -4.98 -25.75
CA MET A 528 11.62 -6.40 -25.98
C MET A 528 12.88 -7.15 -26.41
N ILE A 529 13.32 -8.07 -25.54
CA ILE A 529 14.53 -8.87 -25.67
C ILE A 529 14.12 -10.28 -26.08
N LYS A 530 14.64 -10.76 -27.21
CA LYS A 530 14.43 -12.12 -27.71
C LYS A 530 15.67 -12.96 -27.48
N ILE A 531 15.50 -14.08 -26.78
CA ILE A 531 16.53 -15.11 -26.53
C ILE A 531 16.03 -16.41 -27.16
N GLU A 532 16.84 -17.05 -28.00
CA GLU A 532 16.40 -18.21 -28.82
C GLU A 532 17.14 -19.49 -28.43
N LYS A 533 16.40 -20.60 -28.44
CA LYS A 533 16.90 -21.96 -28.19
C LYS A 533 17.79 -22.05 -26.93
N GLN A 534 17.29 -21.57 -25.80
CA GLN A 534 17.97 -21.70 -24.50
C GLN A 534 17.12 -22.53 -23.54
N SER A 535 17.76 -23.33 -22.71
CA SER A 535 17.17 -23.98 -21.53
C SER A 535 17.47 -23.25 -20.24
N HIS A 536 18.52 -22.41 -20.22
CA HIS A 536 18.90 -21.57 -19.09
C HIS A 536 19.52 -20.24 -19.56
N PHE A 537 19.17 -19.14 -18.88
CA PHE A 537 19.84 -17.84 -19.02
C PHE A 537 19.69 -16.99 -17.76
N SER A 538 20.52 -15.94 -17.68
CA SER A 538 20.53 -14.95 -16.59
C SER A 538 20.47 -13.54 -17.17
N ILE A 539 19.79 -12.65 -16.44
CA ILE A 539 19.74 -11.21 -16.70
C ILE A 539 20.14 -10.50 -15.41
N HIS A 540 21.31 -9.87 -15.41
CA HIS A 540 21.73 -8.98 -14.34
C HIS A 540 21.26 -7.56 -14.67
N VAL A 541 20.51 -6.94 -13.76
CA VAL A 541 20.13 -5.52 -13.87
C VAL A 541 20.90 -4.76 -12.81
N SER A 542 21.86 -3.94 -13.23
CA SER A 542 22.61 -3.05 -12.35
C SER A 542 22.27 -1.58 -12.59
N ALA A 543 22.52 -0.76 -11.58
CA ALA A 543 22.24 0.67 -11.59
C ALA A 543 23.42 1.46 -11.01
N THR A 544 23.58 2.72 -11.40
CA THR A 544 24.53 3.64 -10.77
C THR A 544 24.05 5.08 -10.85
N ILE A 545 24.35 5.86 -9.81
CA ILE A 545 24.31 7.34 -9.82
C ILE A 545 25.73 7.96 -9.89
N GLN A 546 26.76 7.11 -10.03
CA GLN A 546 28.17 7.48 -10.20
C GLN A 546 28.59 7.30 -11.67
N GLU A 547 29.78 7.79 -12.03
CA GLU A 547 30.29 7.68 -13.42
C GLU A 547 30.43 6.23 -13.90
N ALA A 548 30.88 5.32 -13.03
CA ALA A 548 31.09 3.91 -13.32
C ALA A 548 30.07 3.02 -12.61
N PHE A 549 29.85 1.82 -13.16
CA PHE A 549 29.14 0.74 -12.49
C PHE A 549 30.08 0.00 -11.54
N GLN A 550 29.55 -0.55 -10.46
CA GLN A 550 30.25 -1.59 -9.70
C GLN A 550 30.41 -2.85 -10.59
N PRO A 551 31.47 -3.66 -10.39
CA PRO A 551 31.61 -4.95 -11.05
C PRO A 551 30.39 -5.85 -10.77
N ILE A 552 30.00 -6.64 -11.76
CA ILE A 552 28.92 -7.62 -11.59
C ILE A 552 29.41 -8.75 -10.68
N ILE A 553 28.62 -9.07 -9.67
CA ILE A 553 28.84 -10.24 -8.81
C ILE A 553 28.02 -11.41 -9.37
N ILE A 554 28.67 -12.56 -9.52
CA ILE A 554 28.02 -13.83 -9.86
C ILE A 554 28.02 -14.69 -8.61
N LYS A 555 26.83 -14.94 -8.07
CA LYS A 555 26.54 -15.86 -6.96
C LYS A 555 25.26 -16.63 -7.29
N THR A 556 25.15 -17.84 -6.75
CA THR A 556 23.96 -18.67 -6.82
C THR A 556 22.78 -18.03 -6.07
N TYR A 557 21.57 -18.52 -6.31
CA TYR A 557 20.37 -18.07 -5.58
C TYR A 557 20.52 -18.33 -4.08
N GLU A 558 20.99 -19.53 -3.72
CA GLU A 558 21.12 -20.00 -2.34
C GLU A 558 22.15 -19.18 -1.55
N GLU A 559 23.32 -18.87 -2.14
CA GLU A 559 24.33 -18.00 -1.50
C GLU A 559 23.79 -16.60 -1.20
N VAL A 560 23.06 -15.99 -2.14
CA VAL A 560 22.51 -14.62 -1.94
C VAL A 560 21.34 -14.63 -0.96
N ASP A 561 20.53 -15.69 -0.97
CA ASP A 561 19.43 -15.86 -0.03
C ASP A 561 19.91 -16.00 1.42
N GLU A 562 20.95 -16.81 1.64
CA GLU A 562 21.57 -16.98 2.96
C GLU A 562 22.21 -15.67 3.45
N GLU A 563 22.99 -15.00 2.59
CA GLU A 563 23.60 -13.69 2.89
C GLU A 563 22.53 -12.63 3.22
N GLY A 564 21.48 -12.53 2.42
CA GLY A 564 20.34 -11.65 2.67
C GLY A 564 19.66 -11.97 4.01
N THR A 565 19.31 -13.24 4.24
CA THR A 565 18.66 -13.66 5.48
C THR A 565 19.48 -13.33 6.72
N LEU A 566 20.80 -13.57 6.70
CA LEU A 566 21.70 -13.20 7.80
C LEU A 566 21.80 -11.67 7.96
N TYR A 567 21.89 -10.93 6.86
CA TYR A 567 21.92 -9.46 6.88
C TYR A 567 20.68 -8.87 7.56
N PHE A 568 19.46 -9.28 7.15
CA PHE A 568 18.23 -8.79 7.78
C PHE A 568 18.05 -9.29 9.22
N LYS A 569 18.55 -10.49 9.58
CA LYS A 569 18.61 -10.95 10.98
C LYS A 569 19.52 -10.09 11.85
N SER A 570 20.62 -9.54 11.30
CA SER A 570 21.53 -8.68 12.09
C SER A 570 20.89 -7.34 12.48
N PHE A 571 20.06 -6.74 11.62
CA PHE A 571 19.26 -5.56 11.96
C PHE A 571 18.30 -5.75 13.13
N ALA A 572 17.84 -6.99 13.36
CA ALA A 572 17.04 -7.39 14.53
C ALA A 572 17.89 -7.99 15.67
N HIS A 573 19.21 -7.74 15.70
CA HIS A 573 20.16 -8.28 16.69
C HIS A 573 20.01 -9.78 16.95
N HIS A 574 19.87 -10.55 15.85
CA HIS A 574 19.73 -12.01 15.88
C HIS A 574 18.59 -12.51 16.80
N PHE A 575 17.50 -11.75 16.88
CA PHE A 575 16.28 -12.08 17.62
C PHE A 575 15.86 -13.55 17.44
N SER A 576 15.71 -14.27 18.55
CA SER A 576 15.09 -15.60 18.54
C SER A 576 14.40 -15.91 19.87
N LEU A 577 13.20 -16.45 19.79
CA LEU A 577 12.42 -16.93 20.93
C LEU A 577 12.29 -18.46 20.93
N ALA A 578 12.27 -19.06 22.11
CA ALA A 578 11.91 -20.46 22.31
C ALA A 578 10.99 -20.63 23.53
N HIS A 579 9.94 -21.44 23.39
CA HIS A 579 9.05 -21.85 24.48
C HIS A 579 8.47 -23.23 24.20
N LYS A 580 8.56 -24.17 25.15
CA LYS A 580 8.16 -25.57 24.92
C LYS A 580 6.66 -25.75 24.74
N GLU A 581 5.83 -25.03 25.51
CA GLU A 581 4.38 -25.26 25.53
C GLU A 581 3.59 -24.37 24.54
N ASN A 582 4.25 -23.38 23.91
CA ASN A 582 3.60 -22.41 23.01
C ASN A 582 4.36 -22.30 21.67
N GLU A 583 4.88 -23.43 21.18
CA GLU A 583 5.84 -23.45 20.06
C GLU A 583 5.27 -22.83 18.78
N GLU A 584 3.99 -23.05 18.46
CA GLU A 584 3.36 -22.48 17.25
C GLU A 584 3.37 -20.94 17.28
N ASP A 585 2.91 -20.32 18.38
CA ASP A 585 2.87 -18.85 18.50
C ASP A 585 4.28 -18.24 18.53
N ILE A 586 5.24 -18.90 19.18
CA ILE A 586 6.65 -18.50 19.15
C ILE A 586 7.21 -18.59 17.72
N ARG A 587 6.87 -19.64 16.97
CA ARG A 587 7.29 -19.80 15.57
C ARG A 587 6.66 -18.75 14.66
N LYS A 588 5.40 -18.33 14.91
CA LYS A 588 4.77 -17.18 14.23
C LYS A 588 5.54 -15.89 14.51
N ILE A 589 5.93 -15.64 15.76
CA ILE A 589 6.67 -14.43 16.15
C ILE A 589 8.07 -14.42 15.52
N ASN A 590 8.83 -15.52 15.62
CA ASN A 590 10.17 -15.61 15.02
C ASN A 590 10.16 -15.36 13.51
N ASN A 591 9.20 -15.95 12.77
CA ASN A 591 9.07 -15.68 11.34
C ASN A 591 8.67 -14.22 11.07
N ILE A 592 7.66 -13.68 11.75
CA ILE A 592 7.19 -12.31 11.44
C ILE A 592 8.22 -11.24 11.77
N VAL A 593 9.12 -11.45 12.74
CA VAL A 593 10.18 -10.48 13.07
C VAL A 593 11.09 -10.24 11.87
N LEU A 594 11.51 -11.30 11.18
CA LEU A 594 12.36 -11.18 9.99
C LEU A 594 11.64 -10.40 8.87
N TRP A 595 10.38 -10.76 8.60
CA TRP A 595 9.57 -10.12 7.57
C TRP A 595 9.22 -8.66 7.87
N TYR A 596 8.93 -8.34 9.13
CA TYR A 596 8.63 -6.97 9.56
C TYR A 596 9.89 -6.12 9.65
N THR A 597 11.07 -6.72 9.88
CA THR A 597 12.36 -6.02 9.74
C THR A 597 12.55 -5.58 8.29
N HIS A 598 12.33 -6.48 7.32
CA HIS A 598 12.33 -6.11 5.91
C HIS A 598 11.30 -5.00 5.58
N ASN A 599 10.03 -5.15 6.01
CA ASN A 599 9.00 -4.14 5.73
C ASN A 599 9.32 -2.77 6.37
N ALA A 600 9.90 -2.74 7.58
CA ALA A 600 10.34 -1.51 8.24
C ALA A 600 11.51 -0.84 7.49
N LEU A 601 12.49 -1.63 7.01
CA LEU A 601 13.61 -1.14 6.22
C LEU A 601 13.16 -0.65 4.83
N THR A 602 12.15 -1.25 4.19
CA THR A 602 11.56 -0.67 2.99
C THR A 602 10.92 0.69 3.27
N HIS A 603 10.09 0.80 4.31
CA HIS A 603 9.46 2.05 4.71
C HIS A 603 10.50 3.17 4.99
N TYR A 604 11.67 2.79 5.52
CA TYR A 604 12.82 3.69 5.76
C TYR A 604 13.61 4.03 4.49
N ALA A 605 14.20 3.05 3.82
CA ALA A 605 15.26 3.25 2.83
C ALA A 605 14.76 3.35 1.38
N SER A 606 13.60 2.76 1.07
CA SER A 606 12.98 2.85 -0.25
C SER A 606 11.47 3.03 -0.13
N PRO A 607 10.98 4.23 0.28
CA PRO A 607 9.58 4.44 0.65
C PRO A 607 8.59 4.15 -0.49
N HIS A 608 8.03 2.94 -0.52
CA HIS A 608 6.87 2.54 -1.32
C HIS A 608 6.28 1.22 -0.83
N GLY A 609 5.03 0.94 -1.21
CA GLY A 609 4.28 -0.27 -0.88
C GLY A 609 3.75 -0.98 -2.12
N LEU A 610 3.03 -2.08 -1.93
CA LEU A 610 2.44 -2.84 -3.04
C LEU A 610 1.26 -2.09 -3.69
N GLU A 611 0.38 -1.47 -2.90
CA GLU A 611 -0.69 -0.58 -3.38
C GLU A 611 -0.27 0.90 -3.41
N GLN A 612 0.51 1.34 -2.42
CA GLN A 612 1.05 2.70 -2.36
C GLN A 612 2.41 2.75 -3.07
N SER A 613 2.41 2.53 -4.38
CA SER A 613 3.65 2.48 -5.16
C SER A 613 4.34 3.85 -5.21
N ASN A 614 3.63 4.94 -5.48
CA ASN A 614 4.23 6.27 -5.47
C ASN A 614 4.34 6.81 -4.01
N GLY A 615 5.54 6.67 -3.43
CA GLY A 615 5.92 7.26 -2.13
C GLY A 615 7.11 8.20 -2.28
N ALA A 616 8.32 7.63 -2.29
CA ALA A 616 9.65 8.25 -2.35
C ALA A 616 10.02 9.16 -1.19
N ALA A 617 9.11 10.03 -0.76
CA ALA A 617 9.29 10.92 0.37
C ALA A 617 9.27 10.18 1.72
N TRP A 618 9.89 10.80 2.71
CA TRP A 618 9.59 10.52 4.11
C TRP A 618 8.41 11.40 4.56
N GLY A 619 7.37 10.78 5.11
CA GLY A 619 6.42 11.48 5.97
C GLY A 619 7.09 11.81 7.28
N THR A 620 7.05 13.08 7.73
CA THR A 620 7.79 13.54 8.93
C THR A 620 7.37 12.77 10.17
N ARG A 621 6.07 12.57 10.38
CA ARG A 621 5.55 11.72 11.47
C ARG A 621 5.92 10.24 11.30
N ASP A 622 5.95 9.75 10.07
CA ASP A 622 6.16 8.32 9.80
C ASP A 622 7.62 7.90 10.06
N ILE A 623 8.59 8.71 9.62
CA ILE A 623 10.02 8.48 9.91
C ILE A 623 10.31 8.57 11.42
N CYS A 624 9.66 9.51 12.13
CA CYS A 624 9.74 9.67 13.59
C CYS A 624 9.09 8.53 14.41
N GLN A 625 8.35 7.63 13.75
CA GLN A 625 7.69 6.48 14.39
C GLN A 625 8.35 5.17 13.96
N GLY A 626 7.94 4.58 12.83
CA GLY A 626 8.32 3.21 12.48
C GLY A 626 9.83 2.99 12.49
N PRO A 627 10.60 3.76 11.70
CA PRO A 627 12.05 3.65 11.64
C PRO A 627 12.75 4.01 12.94
N ILE A 628 12.47 5.17 13.56
CA ILE A 628 13.14 5.54 14.83
C ILE A 628 12.84 4.56 15.95
N GLU A 629 11.59 4.09 16.10
CA GLU A 629 11.24 3.13 17.15
C GLU A 629 11.83 1.74 16.87
N PHE A 630 11.91 1.32 15.60
CA PHE A 630 12.60 0.09 15.21
C PHE A 630 14.08 0.16 15.57
N PHE A 631 14.80 1.16 15.07
CA PHE A 631 16.23 1.34 15.32
C PHE A 631 16.55 1.59 16.79
N SER A 632 15.65 2.22 17.56
CA SER A 632 15.81 2.35 19.02
C SER A 632 15.66 1.00 19.74
N ALA A 633 14.65 0.21 19.38
CA ALA A 633 14.46 -1.13 19.95
C ALA A 633 15.63 -2.06 19.59
N THR A 634 16.19 -1.86 18.40
CA THR A 634 17.39 -2.54 17.90
C THR A 634 18.67 -1.73 18.11
N GLN A 635 18.73 -0.77 19.03
CA GLN A 635 19.98 -0.12 19.48
C GLN A 635 20.87 0.55 18.40
N HIS A 636 20.39 0.73 17.16
CA HIS A 636 21.06 1.46 16.07
C HIS A 636 20.88 2.98 16.27
N TYR A 637 21.40 3.52 17.37
CA TYR A 637 21.22 4.92 17.75
C TYR A 637 21.98 5.90 16.85
N ASP A 638 23.05 5.45 16.21
CA ASP A 638 23.73 6.16 15.11
C ASP A 638 22.77 6.49 13.96
N ILE A 639 21.97 5.50 13.51
CA ILE A 639 20.94 5.72 12.47
C ILE A 639 19.85 6.67 12.98
N VAL A 640 19.40 6.51 14.23
CA VAL A 640 18.41 7.44 14.83
C VAL A 640 18.93 8.88 14.85
N ARG A 641 20.23 9.08 15.15
CA ARG A 641 20.89 10.40 15.13
C ARG A 641 20.89 11.00 13.74
N GLU A 642 21.29 10.23 12.72
CA GLU A 642 21.25 10.67 11.31
C GLU A 642 19.84 11.08 10.88
N ILE A 643 18.82 10.27 11.22
CA ILE A 643 17.41 10.57 10.91
C ILE A 643 16.97 11.88 11.56
N ILE A 644 17.22 12.07 12.86
CA ILE A 644 16.82 13.29 13.58
C ILE A 644 17.43 14.52 12.90
N LEU A 645 18.74 14.51 12.62
CA LEU A 645 19.40 15.64 11.95
C LEU A 645 18.80 15.90 10.56
N LYS A 646 18.52 14.84 9.79
CA LYS A 646 17.86 14.95 8.48
C LYS A 646 16.44 15.51 8.55
N VAL A 647 15.68 15.20 9.61
CA VAL A 647 14.34 15.77 9.85
C VAL A 647 14.44 17.26 10.20
N TYR A 648 15.34 17.65 11.10
CA TYR A 648 15.53 19.06 11.48
C TYR A 648 16.06 19.95 10.35
N GLN A 649 16.76 19.39 9.35
CA GLN A 649 17.07 20.11 8.10
C GLN A 649 15.81 20.64 7.37
N ARG A 650 14.64 20.09 7.67
CA ARG A 650 13.36 20.39 7.00
C ARG A 650 12.44 21.28 7.81
N GLN A 651 12.85 21.70 9.01
CA GLN A 651 12.11 22.71 9.76
C GLN A 651 12.10 24.01 8.94
N PHE A 652 10.93 24.58 8.73
CA PHE A 652 10.76 25.83 8.01
C PHE A 652 11.23 27.02 8.85
N LEU A 653 12.06 27.89 8.27
CA LEU A 653 12.54 29.10 8.97
C LEU A 653 11.39 30.05 9.31
N GLU A 654 10.45 30.23 8.37
CA GLU A 654 9.42 31.26 8.45
C GLU A 654 8.26 30.88 9.38
N THR A 655 7.96 29.59 9.52
CA THR A 655 6.83 29.09 10.33
C THR A 655 7.25 28.28 11.55
N GLY A 656 8.50 27.81 11.63
CA GLY A 656 8.99 26.90 12.67
C GLY A 656 8.38 25.48 12.62
N ASP A 657 7.49 25.20 11.67
CA ASP A 657 6.84 23.90 11.46
C ASP A 657 7.65 23.01 10.50
N PHE A 658 7.18 21.78 10.26
CA PHE A 658 7.79 20.82 9.36
C PHE A 658 6.82 20.45 8.23
N PRO A 659 7.31 20.06 7.05
CA PRO A 659 6.46 19.57 5.97
C PRO A 659 5.73 18.27 6.37
N GLN A 660 4.51 18.03 5.88
CA GLN A 660 3.83 16.73 6.06
C GLN A 660 4.71 15.57 5.56
N TRP A 661 5.35 15.76 4.42
CA TRP A 661 6.31 14.85 3.80
C TRP A 661 7.34 15.62 2.97
N TYR A 662 8.53 15.05 2.80
CA TYR A 662 9.61 15.63 2.01
C TYR A 662 10.50 14.58 1.34
N MET A 663 11.09 14.93 0.20
CA MET A 663 12.17 14.13 -0.39
C MET A 663 13.45 14.31 0.43
N PHE A 664 14.07 13.20 0.86
CA PHE A 664 15.30 13.20 1.68
C PHE A 664 16.59 13.16 0.83
N ASP A 665 16.45 13.22 -0.48
CA ASP A 665 17.49 13.07 -1.50
C ASP A 665 17.72 14.38 -2.28
N LYS A 666 18.42 14.38 -3.42
CA LYS A 666 18.64 15.61 -4.23
C LYS A 666 17.35 16.24 -4.80
N TYR A 667 16.19 15.58 -4.72
CA TYR A 667 14.88 16.19 -4.99
C TYR A 667 14.31 16.96 -3.79
N TYR A 668 15.10 17.29 -2.76
CA TYR A 668 14.67 17.96 -1.52
C TYR A 668 13.82 19.24 -1.67
N GLN A 669 13.75 19.85 -2.85
CA GLN A 669 12.85 20.97 -3.12
C GLN A 669 11.38 20.55 -3.36
N ILE A 670 11.11 19.25 -3.45
CA ILE A 670 9.78 18.65 -3.57
C ILE A 670 9.34 18.18 -2.18
N GLN A 671 8.33 18.86 -1.63
CA GLN A 671 7.79 18.64 -0.29
C GLN A 671 6.37 19.20 -0.20
N ALA A 672 5.62 18.78 0.83
CA ALA A 672 4.42 19.50 1.25
C ALA A 672 4.79 20.81 1.98
N HIS A 673 4.06 21.90 1.74
CA HIS A 673 4.28 23.18 2.42
C HIS A 673 3.38 23.36 3.65
N ASP A 674 2.25 22.63 3.70
CA ASP A 674 1.33 22.56 4.84
C ASP A 674 1.41 21.19 5.52
N SER A 675 1.02 21.12 6.79
CA SER A 675 1.10 19.91 7.62
C SER A 675 -0.07 19.79 8.63
N HIS A 676 -0.25 18.60 9.21
CA HIS A 676 -1.16 18.40 10.34
C HIS A 676 -0.56 18.94 11.64
N GLY A 677 -1.39 19.37 12.59
CA GLY A 677 -0.93 20.05 13.80
C GLY A 677 -0.10 19.18 14.76
N ASP A 678 -0.10 17.86 14.59
CA ASP A 678 0.75 16.95 15.35
C ASP A 678 2.16 16.76 14.77
N ILE A 679 2.38 17.11 13.50
CA ILE A 679 3.66 16.91 12.79
C ILE A 679 4.82 17.55 13.55
N ILE A 680 4.65 18.79 14.01
CA ILE A 680 5.67 19.53 14.77
C ILE A 680 6.09 18.84 16.08
N ILE A 681 5.26 17.95 16.65
CA ILE A 681 5.54 17.30 17.95
C ILE A 681 6.40 16.05 17.78
N TRP A 682 6.38 15.39 16.62
CA TRP A 682 7.11 14.13 16.42
C TRP A 682 8.65 14.29 16.44
N PRO A 683 9.27 15.28 15.77
CA PRO A 683 10.71 15.51 15.88
C PRO A 683 11.16 15.86 17.30
N LEU A 684 10.31 16.57 18.05
CA LEU A 684 10.53 16.90 19.46
C LEU A 684 10.55 15.62 20.33
N ARG A 685 9.56 14.74 20.14
CA ARG A 685 9.47 13.44 20.82
C ARG A 685 10.67 12.56 20.48
N SER A 686 11.04 12.44 19.20
CA SER A 686 12.17 11.63 18.77
C SER A 686 13.49 12.08 19.40
N LEU A 687 13.76 13.39 19.43
CA LEU A 687 14.92 13.95 20.12
C LEU A 687 14.92 13.62 21.62
N ALA A 688 13.79 13.79 22.30
CA ALA A 688 13.67 13.48 23.73
C ALA A 688 13.97 12.00 24.04
N TYR A 689 13.44 11.06 23.25
CA TYR A 689 13.68 9.62 23.47
C TYR A 689 15.09 9.18 23.04
N TYR A 690 15.68 9.80 22.01
CA TYR A 690 17.09 9.62 21.67
C TYR A 690 18.01 10.04 22.81
N LEU A 691 17.80 11.23 23.39
CA LEU A 691 18.56 11.70 24.55
C LEU A 691 18.39 10.76 25.75
N LYS A 692 17.14 10.32 26.03
CA LYS A 692 16.84 9.33 27.08
C LYS A 692 17.63 8.04 26.91
N ALA A 693 17.84 7.57 25.68
CA ALA A 693 18.57 6.34 25.43
C ALA A 693 20.10 6.52 25.54
N THR A 694 20.63 7.62 25.00
CA THR A 694 22.06 7.76 24.67
C THR A 694 22.85 8.71 25.58
N ASN A 695 22.21 9.66 26.25
CA ASN A 695 22.85 10.85 26.84
C ASN A 695 23.71 11.68 25.84
N ASP A 696 23.52 11.54 24.52
CA ASP A 696 24.32 12.30 23.53
C ASP A 696 23.80 13.74 23.39
N PHE A 697 24.21 14.61 24.31
CA PHE A 697 23.92 16.04 24.26
C PHE A 697 24.61 16.77 23.11
N SER A 698 25.66 16.19 22.49
CA SER A 698 26.37 16.83 21.37
C SER A 698 25.46 17.08 20.17
N ILE A 699 24.39 16.28 20.03
CA ILE A 699 23.37 16.48 18.99
C ILE A 699 22.73 17.88 19.04
N LEU A 700 22.63 18.51 20.22
CA LEU A 700 22.04 19.85 20.37
C LEU A 700 22.95 20.95 19.80
N ASP A 701 24.26 20.68 19.74
CA ASP A 701 25.28 21.60 19.22
C ASP A 701 25.54 21.39 17.70
N GLU A 702 24.98 20.34 17.09
CA GLU A 702 25.12 20.05 15.66
C GLU A 702 24.61 21.18 14.77
N SER A 703 25.35 21.43 13.68
CA SER A 703 25.09 22.53 12.75
C SER A 703 24.15 22.10 11.62
N VAL A 704 22.91 22.59 11.66
CA VAL A 704 21.78 22.16 10.81
C VAL A 704 21.12 23.39 10.15
N PRO A 705 20.90 23.42 8.82
CA PRO A 705 20.13 24.48 8.16
C PRO A 705 18.63 24.34 8.41
N TYR A 706 17.88 25.45 8.31
CA TYR A 706 16.44 25.39 8.07
C TYR A 706 16.15 25.19 6.57
N MET A 707 14.91 24.84 6.24
CA MET A 707 14.35 25.00 4.90
C MET A 707 13.66 26.37 4.81
N SER A 708 13.90 27.17 3.76
CA SER A 708 13.14 28.40 3.51
C SER A 708 11.96 28.13 2.58
N LEU A 709 10.77 28.57 2.98
CA LEU A 709 9.58 28.58 2.12
C LEU A 709 9.72 29.58 0.97
N GLU A 710 10.33 30.76 1.22
CA GLU A 710 10.51 31.80 0.19
C GLU A 710 11.52 31.37 -0.89
N LEU A 711 12.68 30.86 -0.48
CA LEU A 711 13.75 30.47 -1.42
C LEU A 711 13.54 29.05 -2.00
N ASN A 712 12.69 28.24 -1.37
CA ASN A 712 12.60 26.79 -1.56
C ASN A 712 14.00 26.13 -1.57
N ASP A 713 14.85 26.52 -0.62
CA ASP A 713 16.21 25.99 -0.45
C ASP A 713 16.64 26.03 1.02
N PHE A 714 17.76 25.39 1.34
CA PHE A 714 18.34 25.41 2.68
C PHE A 714 18.95 26.78 3.02
N THR A 715 18.84 27.18 4.29
CA THR A 715 19.40 28.43 4.81
C THR A 715 20.85 28.27 5.28
N GLU A 716 21.45 29.35 5.81
CA GLU A 716 22.62 29.20 6.68
C GLU A 716 22.31 28.27 7.87
N LYS A 717 23.34 27.58 8.36
CA LYS A 717 23.21 26.58 9.43
C LYS A 717 23.24 27.23 10.82
N VAL A 718 22.41 26.73 11.72
CA VAL A 718 22.40 27.09 13.15
C VAL A 718 22.51 25.81 14.00
N SER A 719 22.67 25.93 15.33
CA SER A 719 22.64 24.74 16.19
C SER A 719 21.25 24.12 16.27
N LEU A 720 21.17 22.81 16.49
CA LEU A 720 19.89 22.12 16.72
C LEU A 720 19.14 22.67 17.95
N LEU A 721 19.84 23.22 18.94
CA LEU A 721 19.22 23.91 20.06
C LEU A 721 18.40 25.15 19.63
N GLU A 722 18.84 25.90 18.62
CA GLU A 722 18.06 27.03 18.09
C GLU A 722 16.81 26.57 17.33
N HIS A 723 16.93 25.50 16.53
CA HIS A 723 15.78 24.81 15.91
C HIS A 723 14.73 24.41 16.97
N LEU A 724 15.18 23.79 18.06
CA LEU A 724 14.34 23.37 19.19
C LEU A 724 13.64 24.56 19.88
N LYS A 725 14.32 25.70 20.07
CA LYS A 725 13.70 26.91 20.65
C LYS A 725 12.63 27.48 19.72
N LEU A 726 12.90 27.56 18.42
CA LEU A 726 11.90 28.00 17.42
C LEU A 726 10.69 27.07 17.39
N GLN A 727 10.91 25.75 17.43
CA GLN A 727 9.85 24.74 17.47
C GLN A 727 8.93 24.91 18.69
N ILE A 728 9.51 25.05 19.88
CA ILE A 728 8.74 25.25 21.13
C ILE A 728 7.95 26.56 21.10
N ASN A 729 8.54 27.67 20.62
CA ASN A 729 7.82 28.94 20.49
C ASN A 729 6.64 28.81 19.51
N THR A 730 6.84 28.15 18.36
CA THR A 730 5.79 27.88 17.36
C THR A 730 4.63 27.08 17.97
N ILE A 731 4.92 26.07 18.78
CA ILE A 731 3.90 25.29 19.49
C ILE A 731 3.12 26.20 20.46
N ILE A 732 3.80 27.07 21.22
CA ILE A 732 3.13 28.01 22.14
C ILE A 732 2.23 29.00 21.38
N ASP A 733 2.68 29.50 20.23
CA ASP A 733 1.92 30.43 19.40
C ASP A 733 0.68 29.78 18.76
N SER A 734 0.65 28.45 18.63
CA SER A 734 -0.51 27.68 18.17
C SER A 734 -1.62 27.51 19.22
N PHE A 735 -1.41 27.92 20.47
CA PHE A 735 -2.35 27.62 21.56
C PHE A 735 -3.66 28.40 21.44
N ILE A 736 -4.78 27.74 21.81
CA ILE A 736 -6.08 28.42 21.96
C ILE A 736 -5.94 29.56 22.98
N PRO A 737 -6.36 30.81 22.66
CA PRO A 737 -6.19 31.95 23.54
C PRO A 737 -6.68 31.74 24.98
N GLY A 738 -5.82 32.01 25.96
CA GLY A 738 -6.11 31.84 27.38
C GLY A 738 -5.99 30.40 27.89
N THR A 739 -5.39 29.50 27.11
CA THR A 739 -5.09 28.11 27.49
C THR A 739 -3.69 27.69 27.02
N TYR A 740 -3.27 26.49 27.40
CA TYR A 740 -2.03 25.82 26.97
C TYR A 740 -2.33 24.60 26.09
N LEU A 741 -3.31 24.72 25.19
CA LEU A 741 -3.78 23.64 24.34
C LEU A 741 -3.49 23.97 22.86
N PRO A 742 -2.68 23.17 22.15
CA PRO A 742 -2.45 23.38 20.71
C PRO A 742 -3.77 23.31 19.94
N ALA A 743 -3.97 24.28 19.05
CA ALA A 743 -5.03 24.22 18.06
C ALA A 743 -4.84 23.00 17.15
N TYR A 744 -5.92 22.53 16.55
CA TYR A 744 -5.90 21.33 15.71
C TYR A 744 -5.05 21.49 14.44
N GLY A 745 -4.87 22.72 13.96
CA GLY A 745 -4.16 22.98 12.72
C GLY A 745 -4.79 22.21 11.56
N GLY A 746 -3.97 21.62 10.70
CA GLY A 746 -4.41 20.82 9.56
C GLY A 746 -4.98 19.44 9.89
N GLY A 747 -4.88 18.94 11.14
CA GLY A 747 -5.24 17.56 11.48
C GLY A 747 -4.49 17.00 12.68
N ASP A 748 -4.72 15.72 12.98
CA ASP A 748 -3.81 14.90 13.81
C ASP A 748 -3.40 13.61 13.07
N TRP A 749 -2.98 12.58 13.81
CA TRP A 749 -2.55 11.30 13.27
C TRP A 749 -3.56 10.63 12.33
N ASP A 750 -4.87 10.78 12.58
CA ASP A 750 -5.88 10.24 11.66
C ASP A 750 -6.03 11.22 10.50
N ASP A 751 -5.25 10.97 9.45
CA ASP A 751 -5.21 11.83 8.29
C ASP A 751 -6.60 11.97 7.60
N THR A 752 -7.60 11.14 7.95
CA THR A 752 -8.97 11.25 7.41
C THR A 752 -9.88 12.23 8.15
N LEU A 753 -9.48 12.63 9.36
CA LEU A 753 -10.21 13.55 10.24
C LEU A 753 -9.68 14.99 10.16
N GLN A 754 -9.06 15.38 9.04
CA GLN A 754 -8.72 16.78 8.76
C GLN A 754 -9.98 17.66 8.89
N PRO A 755 -9.87 18.91 9.38
CA PRO A 755 -11.02 19.77 9.62
C PRO A 755 -11.70 20.14 8.29
N ALA A 756 -13.04 20.06 8.25
CA ALA A 756 -13.81 20.35 7.04
C ALA A 756 -13.79 21.82 6.59
N ASN A 757 -13.32 22.74 7.43
CA ASN A 757 -13.20 24.16 7.12
C ASN A 757 -12.08 24.83 7.92
N HIS A 758 -11.63 25.99 7.44
CA HIS A 758 -10.51 26.74 8.03
C HIS A 758 -10.79 27.29 9.44
N ASP A 759 -12.05 27.54 9.84
CA ASP A 759 -12.31 28.02 11.21
C ASP A 759 -11.96 26.94 12.24
N LEU A 760 -12.31 25.67 11.97
CA LEU A 760 -12.02 24.55 12.86
C LEU A 760 -10.51 24.35 13.11
N THR A 761 -9.62 24.69 12.16
CA THR A 761 -8.15 24.59 12.36
C THR A 761 -7.67 25.41 13.56
N LYS A 762 -8.34 26.53 13.86
CA LYS A 762 -7.94 27.51 14.88
C LYS A 762 -8.65 27.36 16.22
N ILE A 763 -9.81 26.70 16.25
CA ILE A 763 -10.66 26.64 17.45
C ILE A 763 -10.96 25.22 17.94
N MET A 764 -10.61 24.19 17.17
CA MET A 764 -10.72 22.79 17.59
C MET A 764 -9.42 22.34 18.24
N VAL A 765 -9.51 21.42 19.20
CA VAL A 765 -8.37 20.79 19.87
C VAL A 765 -8.60 19.28 19.89
N SER A 766 -7.60 18.50 19.48
CA SER A 766 -7.61 17.03 19.59
C SER A 766 -7.15 16.62 20.98
N GLY A 767 -7.91 15.76 21.66
CA GLY A 767 -7.51 15.24 22.97
C GLY A 767 -6.22 14.41 22.89
N TRP A 768 -5.98 13.74 21.77
CA TRP A 768 -4.78 12.94 21.53
C TRP A 768 -3.52 13.80 21.32
N THR A 769 -3.61 14.88 20.53
CA THR A 769 -2.47 15.78 20.26
C THR A 769 -1.94 16.43 21.54
N VAL A 770 -2.84 16.81 22.46
CA VAL A 770 -2.45 17.39 23.76
C VAL A 770 -1.68 16.38 24.62
N SER A 771 -2.13 15.13 24.68
CA SER A 771 -1.42 14.07 25.42
C SER A 771 -0.05 13.74 24.79
N LEU A 772 0.08 13.79 23.46
CA LEU A 772 1.36 13.63 22.76
C LEU A 772 2.31 14.80 23.06
N LEU A 773 1.81 16.05 23.06
CA LEU A 773 2.59 17.21 23.43
C LEU A 773 3.11 17.13 24.87
N TYR A 774 2.27 16.69 25.82
CA TYR A 774 2.68 16.46 27.20
C TYR A 774 3.82 15.42 27.29
N GLU A 775 3.69 14.29 26.58
CA GLU A 775 4.74 13.24 26.52
C GLU A 775 6.08 13.83 26.08
N ALA A 776 6.08 14.54 24.95
CA ALA A 776 7.30 15.10 24.36
C ALA A 776 7.95 16.16 25.26
N LEU A 777 7.17 17.11 25.79
CA LEU A 777 7.66 18.18 26.66
C LEU A 777 8.16 17.64 28.02
N ASN A 778 7.39 16.74 28.64
CA ASN A 778 7.75 16.18 29.94
C ASN A 778 9.02 15.35 29.82
N GLN A 779 9.10 14.47 28.82
CA GLN A 779 10.27 13.63 28.59
C GLN A 779 11.50 14.50 28.27
N LEU A 780 11.39 15.47 27.36
CA LEU A 780 12.51 16.38 27.07
C LEU A 780 12.95 17.15 28.32
N SER A 781 12.03 17.67 29.12
CA SER A 781 12.36 18.45 30.32
C SER A 781 13.21 17.67 31.33
N ILE A 782 13.00 16.35 31.42
CA ILE A 782 13.79 15.45 32.27
C ILE A 782 15.19 15.30 31.68
N GLU A 783 15.30 14.95 30.40
CA GLU A 783 16.58 14.57 29.79
C GLU A 783 17.56 15.74 29.63
N ILE A 784 17.08 16.97 29.41
CA ILE A 784 17.98 18.14 29.25
C ILE A 784 18.38 18.80 30.58
N LYS A 785 18.00 18.24 31.73
CA LYS A 785 18.21 18.88 33.04
C LYS A 785 19.68 19.15 33.34
N ASP A 786 20.56 18.20 33.03
CA ASP A 786 21.99 18.31 33.30
C ASP A 786 22.72 19.15 32.23
N TYR A 787 22.13 19.31 31.04
CA TYR A 787 22.62 20.20 29.98
C TYR A 787 22.22 21.67 30.20
N ASP A 788 20.93 21.96 30.43
CA ASP A 788 20.41 23.31 30.72
C ASP A 788 19.23 23.25 31.72
N ALA A 789 19.55 23.40 33.00
CA ALA A 789 18.57 23.38 34.09
C ALA A 789 17.51 24.48 33.98
N LYS A 790 17.82 25.64 33.37
CA LYS A 790 16.87 26.75 33.23
C LYS A 790 15.86 26.46 32.11
N PHE A 791 16.34 25.95 30.99
CA PHE A 791 15.47 25.55 29.88
C PHE A 791 14.60 24.34 30.29
N SER A 792 15.19 23.32 30.93
CA SER A 792 14.49 22.20 31.58
C SER A 792 13.33 22.68 32.47
N GLY A 793 13.59 23.61 33.40
CA GLY A 793 12.55 24.14 34.29
C GLY A 793 11.43 24.88 33.55
N SER A 794 11.73 25.54 32.43
CA SER A 794 10.73 26.22 31.60
C SER A 794 9.85 25.22 30.85
N LEU A 795 10.44 24.15 30.29
CA LEU A 795 9.71 23.06 29.63
C LEU A 795 8.84 22.27 30.62
N ASN A 796 9.36 21.98 31.83
CA ASN A 796 8.59 21.28 32.85
C ASN A 796 7.35 22.10 33.27
N LYS A 797 7.50 23.41 33.48
CA LYS A 797 6.37 24.31 33.76
C LYS A 797 5.36 24.34 32.60
N LEU A 798 5.83 24.33 31.35
CA LEU A 798 4.96 24.25 30.18
C LEU A 798 4.19 22.92 30.15
N ALA A 799 4.85 21.79 30.39
CA ALA A 799 4.22 20.48 30.46
C ALA A 799 3.14 20.39 31.56
N GLU A 800 3.40 20.91 32.76
CA GLU A 800 2.41 20.94 33.85
C GLU A 800 1.21 21.85 33.54
N ASN A 801 1.44 22.98 32.84
CA ASN A 801 0.35 23.84 32.36
C ASN A 801 -0.51 23.14 31.28
N VAL A 802 0.12 22.46 30.31
CA VAL A 802 -0.57 21.63 29.30
C VAL A 802 -1.41 20.55 29.99
N LYS A 803 -0.86 19.86 30.99
CA LYS A 803 -1.58 18.85 31.79
C LYS A 803 -2.77 19.43 32.54
N THR A 804 -2.59 20.58 33.20
CA THR A 804 -3.67 21.25 33.94
C THR A 804 -4.84 21.60 33.01
N ASP A 805 -4.55 22.15 31.82
CA ASP A 805 -5.60 22.46 30.86
C ASP A 805 -6.18 21.21 30.17
N TYR A 806 -5.41 20.12 30.00
CA TYR A 806 -5.94 18.83 29.56
C TYR A 806 -7.02 18.33 30.53
N GLU A 807 -6.70 18.26 31.83
CA GLU A 807 -7.64 17.84 32.89
C GLU A 807 -8.88 18.74 32.97
N LYS A 808 -8.72 20.05 32.78
CA LYS A 808 -9.82 21.03 32.88
C LYS A 808 -10.70 21.15 31.64
N HIS A 809 -10.16 20.91 30.44
CA HIS A 809 -10.83 21.22 29.18
C HIS A 809 -11.14 19.99 28.32
N ILE A 810 -10.23 19.01 28.28
CA ILE A 810 -10.34 17.81 27.44
C ILE A 810 -11.08 16.67 28.16
N ILE A 811 -10.86 16.51 29.47
CA ILE A 811 -11.63 15.58 30.29
C ILE A 811 -13.01 16.19 30.60
N ALA A 812 -14.07 15.53 30.14
CA ALA A 812 -15.45 15.80 30.54
C ALA A 812 -16.07 14.52 31.10
N ASP A 813 -16.87 14.62 32.16
CA ASP A 813 -17.51 13.45 32.81
C ASP A 813 -16.54 12.30 33.15
N ASN A 814 -15.29 12.63 33.51
CA ASN A 814 -14.17 11.71 33.75
C ASN A 814 -13.70 10.90 32.51
N ILE A 815 -13.98 11.37 31.30
CA ILE A 815 -13.65 10.71 30.03
C ILE A 815 -12.90 11.71 29.12
N PRO A 816 -11.81 11.31 28.44
CA PRO A 816 -11.13 12.17 27.48
C PRO A 816 -11.99 12.31 26.22
N SER A 817 -12.28 13.56 25.82
CA SER A 817 -13.01 13.84 24.58
C SER A 817 -12.13 13.58 23.35
N GLY A 818 -12.71 13.09 22.26
CA GLY A 818 -12.02 13.00 20.97
C GLY A 818 -11.51 14.37 20.50
N PHE A 819 -12.42 15.34 20.45
CA PHE A 819 -12.11 16.74 20.19
C PHE A 819 -12.93 17.69 21.05
N VAL A 820 -12.43 18.91 21.23
CA VAL A 820 -13.17 20.04 21.85
C VAL A 820 -13.09 21.25 20.93
N VAL A 821 -14.25 21.79 20.52
CA VAL A 821 -14.35 23.04 19.77
C VAL A 821 -14.62 24.19 20.74
N PHE A 822 -13.74 25.19 20.74
CA PHE A 822 -13.80 26.37 21.60
C PHE A 822 -14.57 27.50 20.89
N HIS A 823 -15.80 27.76 21.34
CA HIS A 823 -16.54 28.96 20.94
C HIS A 823 -16.35 30.07 21.98
N LYS A 824 -16.71 31.32 21.63
CA LYS A 824 -16.53 32.49 22.52
C LYS A 824 -17.21 32.33 23.89
N GLU A 825 -18.37 31.67 23.94
CA GLU A 825 -19.22 31.58 25.14
C GLU A 825 -19.39 30.14 25.68
N HIS A 826 -19.03 29.11 24.89
CA HIS A 826 -19.25 27.71 25.24
C HIS A 826 -18.28 26.78 24.52
N LYS A 827 -18.30 25.50 24.86
CA LYS A 827 -17.49 24.46 24.20
C LYS A 827 -18.40 23.38 23.63
N THR A 828 -18.02 22.82 22.49
CA THR A 828 -18.65 21.63 21.91
C THR A 828 -17.69 20.45 22.03
N TYR A 829 -18.14 19.36 22.63
CA TYR A 829 -17.38 18.11 22.74
C TYR A 829 -17.78 17.18 21.59
N LEU A 830 -16.81 16.73 20.80
CA LEU A 830 -17.01 15.79 19.69
C LEU A 830 -16.35 14.44 20.00
N LEU A 831 -16.96 13.34 19.52
CA LEU A 831 -16.56 11.96 19.81
C LEU A 831 -16.46 11.75 21.35
N HIS A 832 -17.50 12.20 22.03
CA HIS A 832 -17.73 12.12 23.47
C HIS A 832 -19.22 11.84 23.69
N PRO A 833 -19.69 11.23 24.81
CA PRO A 833 -21.13 11.03 25.05
C PRO A 833 -22.01 12.31 25.06
N ARG A 834 -21.41 13.50 25.09
CA ARG A 834 -22.08 14.81 24.95
C ARG A 834 -22.27 15.26 23.50
N ASP A 835 -21.62 14.60 22.53
CA ASP A 835 -21.71 14.90 21.10
C ASP A 835 -23.12 14.63 20.58
N GLN A 836 -23.79 15.69 20.12
CA GLN A 836 -25.10 15.66 19.47
C GLN A 836 -25.03 16.01 17.97
N LYS A 837 -23.81 16.09 17.41
CA LYS A 837 -23.52 16.58 16.06
C LYS A 837 -23.08 15.47 15.11
N THR A 838 -22.13 14.61 15.53
CA THR A 838 -21.55 13.57 14.65
C THR A 838 -22.20 12.19 14.84
N GLY A 839 -22.87 11.97 15.97
CA GLY A 839 -23.40 10.64 16.32
C GLY A 839 -22.34 9.62 16.72
N LEU A 840 -21.12 10.07 17.03
CA LEU A 840 -19.99 9.29 17.56
C LEU A 840 -19.81 9.60 19.04
N LYS A 841 -19.59 8.58 19.88
CA LYS A 841 -19.50 8.77 21.34
C LYS A 841 -18.10 8.63 21.89
N TYR A 842 -17.21 7.90 21.23
CA TYR A 842 -15.87 7.65 21.76
C TYR A 842 -14.83 7.55 20.63
N ARG A 843 -13.61 8.04 20.91
CA ARG A 843 -12.43 7.88 20.06
C ARG A 843 -11.33 7.17 20.83
N LEU A 844 -10.69 6.15 20.25
CA LEU A 844 -9.66 5.33 20.92
C LEU A 844 -8.39 6.11 21.29
N LEU A 845 -7.93 6.96 20.37
CA LEU A 845 -6.63 7.64 20.43
C LEU A 845 -6.40 8.41 21.74
N PRO A 846 -7.32 9.28 22.20
CA PRO A 846 -7.18 9.98 23.47
C PRO A 846 -7.01 9.05 24.68
N PHE A 847 -7.65 7.88 24.71
CA PHE A 847 -7.46 6.93 25.81
C PHE A 847 -6.07 6.30 25.78
N THR A 848 -5.65 5.75 24.64
CA THR A 848 -4.37 5.04 24.53
C THR A 848 -3.19 5.98 24.75
N ARG A 849 -3.16 7.16 24.10
CA ARG A 849 -2.07 8.14 24.29
C ARG A 849 -2.05 8.71 25.70
N ALA A 850 -3.19 8.92 26.36
CA ALA A 850 -3.21 9.38 27.75
C ALA A 850 -2.67 8.35 28.75
N LEU A 851 -2.75 7.05 28.44
CA LEU A 851 -2.09 6.00 29.20
C LEU A 851 -0.59 5.95 28.90
N ILE A 852 -0.19 5.98 27.61
CA ILE A 852 1.22 5.91 27.16
C ILE A 852 2.05 7.07 27.73
N SER A 853 1.55 8.31 27.55
CA SER A 853 2.19 9.55 28.02
C SER A 853 2.26 9.71 29.54
N GLU A 854 1.64 8.80 30.29
CA GLU A 854 1.47 8.90 31.74
C GLU A 854 0.77 10.20 32.23
N ILE A 855 0.05 10.92 31.37
CA ILE A 855 -0.76 12.07 31.80
C ILE A 855 -1.93 11.64 32.71
N SER A 856 -2.47 10.43 32.49
CA SER A 856 -3.57 9.87 33.29
C SER A 856 -3.11 9.41 34.68
N ASN A 857 -3.96 9.55 35.69
CA ASN A 857 -3.72 9.04 37.04
C ASN A 857 -4.13 7.56 37.17
N GLN A 858 -3.57 6.82 38.15
CA GLN A 858 -3.87 5.40 38.37
C GLN A 858 -5.37 5.11 38.50
N SER A 859 -6.12 6.02 39.13
CA SER A 859 -7.58 5.91 39.30
C SER A 859 -8.37 5.95 37.98
N GLN A 860 -7.80 6.46 36.89
CA GLN A 860 -8.44 6.54 35.58
C GLN A 860 -8.22 5.29 34.71
N VAL A 861 -7.23 4.44 35.05
CA VAL A 861 -6.85 3.27 34.24
C VAL A 861 -8.03 2.30 34.06
N GLU A 862 -8.63 1.84 35.16
CA GLU A 862 -9.71 0.85 35.09
C GLU A 862 -11.00 1.38 34.41
N PRO A 863 -11.47 2.63 34.68
CA PRO A 863 -12.57 3.21 33.91
C PRO A 863 -12.29 3.32 32.40
N TYR A 864 -11.06 3.69 32.00
CA TYR A 864 -10.70 3.78 30.58
C TYR A 864 -10.69 2.40 29.92
N LEU A 865 -10.16 1.37 30.61
CA LEU A 865 -10.20 -0.01 30.13
C LEU A 865 -11.62 -0.55 29.95
N GLN A 866 -12.53 -0.24 30.87
CA GLN A 866 -13.94 -0.65 30.72
C GLN A 866 -14.55 -0.09 29.43
N ILE A 867 -14.30 1.19 29.12
CA ILE A 867 -14.74 1.81 27.86
C ILE A 867 -14.05 1.14 26.66
N ILE A 868 -12.73 0.93 26.69
CA ILE A 868 -12.00 0.29 25.58
C ILE A 868 -12.54 -1.12 25.28
N ASN A 869 -12.67 -1.95 26.32
CA ASN A 869 -13.21 -3.30 26.20
C ASN A 869 -14.68 -3.30 25.72
N GLN A 870 -15.49 -2.35 26.18
CA GLN A 870 -16.90 -2.28 25.82
C GLN A 870 -17.14 -1.73 24.40
N HIS A 871 -16.36 -0.75 23.94
CA HIS A 871 -16.69 0.01 22.72
C HIS A 871 -15.70 -0.13 21.57
N PHE A 872 -14.44 -0.48 21.84
CA PHE A 872 -13.40 -0.55 20.80
C PHE A 872 -12.90 -1.96 20.52
N LYS A 873 -12.88 -2.87 21.52
CA LYS A 873 -12.39 -4.25 21.35
C LYS A 873 -13.39 -5.10 20.53
N HIS A 874 -12.87 -5.73 19.48
CA HIS A 874 -13.54 -6.60 18.51
C HIS A 874 -12.67 -7.85 18.28
N PRO A 875 -13.17 -8.91 17.61
CA PRO A 875 -12.38 -10.12 17.36
C PRO A 875 -11.05 -9.88 16.61
N ASP A 876 -11.02 -8.88 15.71
CA ASP A 876 -9.87 -8.54 14.87
C ASP A 876 -9.05 -7.35 15.41
N GLY A 877 -9.22 -6.98 16.68
CA GLY A 877 -8.46 -5.93 17.36
C GLY A 877 -9.31 -4.76 17.85
N VAL A 878 -8.70 -3.59 18.01
CA VAL A 878 -9.39 -2.39 18.55
C VAL A 878 -9.67 -1.38 17.45
N ARG A 879 -10.83 -0.73 17.52
CA ARG A 879 -11.28 0.26 16.52
C ARG A 879 -11.08 1.70 16.99
N LEU A 880 -10.84 2.59 16.02
CA LEU A 880 -10.57 4.03 16.22
C LEU A 880 -11.75 4.77 16.86
N MET A 881 -12.98 4.35 16.58
CA MET A 881 -14.23 4.95 17.04
C MET A 881 -15.25 3.86 17.39
N ASP A 882 -16.29 4.21 18.14
CA ASP A 882 -17.32 3.28 18.63
C ASP A 882 -18.27 2.77 17.52
N THR A 883 -18.33 3.45 16.37
CA THR A 883 -19.14 3.08 15.21
C THR A 883 -18.66 3.82 13.95
N ALA A 884 -19.03 3.33 12.76
CA ALA A 884 -18.73 3.99 11.48
C ALA A 884 -19.24 5.44 11.44
N VAL A 885 -18.42 6.35 10.90
CA VAL A 885 -18.82 7.76 10.65
C VAL A 885 -20.02 7.79 9.71
N GLU A 886 -21.03 8.63 10.02
CA GLU A 886 -22.20 8.80 9.17
C GLU A 886 -21.78 9.36 7.79
N TYR A 887 -22.16 8.66 6.71
CA TYR A 887 -21.83 9.06 5.35
C TYR A 887 -23.05 9.66 4.65
N ARG A 888 -22.91 10.89 4.16
CA ARG A 888 -23.99 11.66 3.52
C ARG A 888 -23.64 12.00 2.06
N SER A 889 -23.35 10.97 1.25
CA SER A 889 -22.95 11.11 -0.17
C SER A 889 -21.80 12.11 -0.38
N GLY A 890 -20.78 12.05 0.47
CA GLY A 890 -19.59 12.90 0.37
C GLY A 890 -19.74 14.32 0.90
N LYS A 891 -20.83 14.66 1.60
CA LYS A 891 -21.00 15.99 2.21
C LYS A 891 -20.19 16.11 3.49
N MET A 892 -19.22 17.02 3.51
CA MET A 892 -18.41 17.35 4.69
C MET A 892 -19.18 18.20 5.71
N THR A 893 -18.94 17.97 7.00
CA THR A 893 -19.52 18.71 8.13
C THR A 893 -18.45 19.10 9.15
N TYR A 894 -17.76 18.13 9.75
CA TYR A 894 -16.62 18.38 10.65
C TYR A 894 -15.30 17.86 10.08
N PHE A 895 -15.34 16.78 9.30
CA PHE A 895 -14.18 16.12 8.75
C PHE A 895 -14.20 16.07 7.21
N THR A 896 -13.02 15.94 6.60
CA THR A 896 -12.89 15.78 5.13
C THR A 896 -13.07 14.31 4.72
N ARG A 897 -12.00 13.52 4.72
CA ARG A 897 -11.94 12.21 4.05
C ARG A 897 -12.77 11.13 4.73
N ALA A 898 -12.97 11.20 6.04
CA ALA A 898 -13.88 10.31 6.76
C ALA A 898 -15.34 10.45 6.30
N GLU A 899 -15.73 11.65 5.84
CA GLU A 899 -17.06 11.96 5.33
C GLU A 899 -17.15 11.92 3.78
N THR A 900 -16.02 11.95 3.06
CA THR A 900 -15.97 11.85 1.59
C THR A 900 -15.64 10.47 1.01
N ALA A 901 -14.97 9.58 1.75
CA ALA A 901 -14.65 8.23 1.28
C ALA A 901 -15.91 7.35 1.16
N ALA A 902 -16.17 6.83 -0.04
CA ALA A 902 -17.27 5.94 -0.33
C ALA A 902 -16.93 4.46 -0.03
N ASN A 903 -15.66 4.08 -0.15
CA ASN A 903 -15.13 2.78 0.26
C ASN A 903 -15.07 2.66 1.81
N PHE A 904 -15.47 1.50 2.34
CA PHE A 904 -15.26 1.17 3.75
C PHE A 904 -13.96 0.38 3.91
N GLY A 905 -12.84 1.10 3.97
CA GLY A 905 -11.54 0.51 4.29
C GLY A 905 -10.51 1.53 4.72
N ARG A 906 -9.26 1.12 4.92
CA ARG A 906 -8.20 1.96 5.51
C ARG A 906 -8.63 2.51 6.89
N GLU A 907 -8.38 3.78 7.20
CA GLU A 907 -8.77 4.39 8.48
C GLU A 907 -10.30 4.44 8.63
N ILE A 908 -11.06 4.49 7.52
CA ILE A 908 -12.53 4.46 7.49
C ILE A 908 -13.08 3.10 7.94
N GLY A 909 -12.34 2.01 7.72
CA GLY A 909 -12.64 0.67 8.26
C GLY A 909 -12.56 0.58 9.79
N LEU A 910 -12.02 1.61 10.43
CA LEU A 910 -11.83 1.83 11.87
C LEU A 910 -10.85 0.90 12.58
N GLN A 911 -10.54 -0.30 12.06
CA GLN A 911 -9.38 -1.06 12.50
C GLN A 911 -8.22 -0.67 11.59
N TYR A 912 -7.44 0.32 12.03
CA TYR A 912 -6.15 0.63 11.43
C TYR A 912 -5.05 0.08 12.32
N VAL A 913 -4.26 -0.85 11.80
CA VAL A 913 -3.39 -1.74 12.58
C VAL A 913 -2.36 -0.96 13.40
N HIS A 914 -1.88 0.17 12.88
CA HIS A 914 -0.99 1.06 13.62
C HIS A 914 -1.62 1.55 14.95
N ALA A 915 -2.90 1.94 14.96
CA ALA A 915 -3.57 2.34 16.20
C ALA A 915 -3.79 1.16 17.16
N HIS A 916 -4.01 -0.06 16.64
CA HIS A 916 -4.01 -1.27 17.46
C HIS A 916 -2.62 -1.52 18.11
N ILE A 917 -1.53 -1.27 17.41
CA ILE A 917 -0.18 -1.38 17.99
C ILE A 917 0.02 -0.34 19.12
N ARG A 918 -0.53 0.87 18.99
CA ARG A 918 -0.55 1.84 20.10
C ARG A 918 -1.46 1.43 21.25
N TYR A 919 -2.51 0.65 21.01
CA TYR A 919 -3.23 -0.02 22.10
C TYR A 919 -2.35 -1.05 22.81
N ILE A 920 -1.56 -1.85 22.09
CA ILE A 920 -0.60 -2.79 22.69
C ILE A 920 0.40 -2.04 23.58
N GLU A 921 0.98 -0.93 23.09
CA GLU A 921 1.86 -0.03 23.87
C GLU A 921 1.19 0.44 25.18
N ALA A 922 -0.06 0.94 25.09
CA ALA A 922 -0.83 1.34 26.25
C ALA A 922 -1.06 0.18 27.23
N MET A 923 -1.37 -1.03 26.75
CA MET A 923 -1.59 -2.22 27.58
C MET A 923 -0.31 -2.68 28.27
N ALA A 924 0.84 -2.58 27.61
CA ALA A 924 2.14 -2.88 28.22
C ALA A 924 2.48 -1.87 29.32
N LYS A 925 2.23 -0.58 29.07
CA LYS A 925 2.45 0.50 30.05
C LYS A 925 1.70 0.28 31.36
N ILE A 926 0.48 -0.27 31.30
CA ILE A 926 -0.36 -0.56 32.48
C ILE A 926 -0.30 -2.02 32.98
N GLY A 927 0.50 -2.89 32.35
CA GLY A 927 0.73 -4.27 32.83
C GLY A 927 -0.36 -5.28 32.48
N LYS A 928 -1.12 -5.08 31.40
CA LYS A 928 -2.14 -6.03 30.94
C LYS A 928 -1.53 -7.05 29.98
N ALA A 929 -0.68 -7.93 30.51
CA ALA A 929 0.16 -8.84 29.73
C ALA A 929 -0.61 -9.78 28.79
N LYS A 930 -1.80 -10.22 29.20
CA LYS A 930 -2.71 -11.00 28.34
C LYS A 930 -3.12 -10.20 27.10
N ASP A 931 -3.55 -8.95 27.27
CA ASP A 931 -3.97 -8.07 26.17
C ASP A 931 -2.81 -7.68 25.24
N VAL A 932 -1.58 -7.56 25.76
CA VAL A 932 -0.37 -7.35 24.95
C VAL A 932 -0.10 -8.56 24.06
N TYR A 933 -0.05 -9.76 24.64
CA TYR A 933 0.22 -11.00 23.90
C TYR A 933 -0.86 -11.32 22.86
N GLU A 934 -2.13 -11.30 23.27
CA GLU A 934 -3.27 -11.54 22.36
C GLU A 934 -3.33 -10.46 21.27
N GLY A 935 -3.03 -9.19 21.60
CA GLY A 935 -2.98 -8.09 20.64
C GLY A 935 -1.93 -8.32 19.56
N LEU A 936 -0.68 -8.66 19.93
CA LEU A 936 0.39 -8.98 18.97
C LEU A 936 -0.03 -10.10 18.02
N LEU A 937 -0.64 -11.18 18.52
CA LEU A 937 -1.11 -12.29 17.70
C LEU A 937 -2.32 -11.91 16.82
N THR A 938 -3.21 -11.03 17.28
CA THR A 938 -4.45 -10.63 16.55
C THR A 938 -4.14 -9.94 15.23
N ILE A 939 -3.02 -9.22 15.16
CA ILE A 939 -2.56 -8.55 13.94
C ILE A 939 -1.38 -9.26 13.25
N ASN A 940 -1.03 -10.47 13.68
CA ASN A 940 -0.05 -11.30 12.99
C ASN A 940 -0.74 -11.98 11.77
N PRO A 941 -0.25 -11.80 10.54
CA PRO A 941 -0.88 -12.36 9.34
C PRO A 941 -0.67 -13.87 9.15
N ILE A 942 0.18 -14.51 9.96
CA ILE A 942 0.45 -15.95 9.87
C ILE A 942 -0.63 -16.74 10.61
N LEU A 943 -1.37 -17.59 9.89
CA LEU A 943 -2.51 -18.36 10.40
C LEU A 943 -3.54 -17.48 11.12
N ILE A 944 -3.83 -16.30 10.55
CA ILE A 944 -4.66 -15.27 11.19
C ILE A 944 -6.05 -15.78 11.59
N GLU A 945 -6.62 -16.71 10.82
CA GLU A 945 -7.92 -17.34 11.11
C GLU A 945 -7.97 -18.08 12.46
N LYS A 946 -6.82 -18.56 12.98
CA LYS A 946 -6.76 -19.19 14.31
C LYS A 946 -6.97 -18.18 15.44
N GLN A 947 -6.50 -16.94 15.28
CA GLN A 947 -6.66 -15.88 16.27
C GLN A 947 -7.93 -15.04 16.02
N VAL A 948 -8.35 -14.92 14.77
CA VAL A 948 -9.49 -14.11 14.32
C VAL A 948 -10.38 -14.98 13.41
N PRO A 949 -11.34 -15.74 13.96
CA PRO A 949 -12.10 -16.75 13.20
C PRO A 949 -12.87 -16.21 11.99
N ASN A 950 -13.24 -14.93 11.99
CA ASN A 950 -13.91 -14.25 10.90
C ASN A 950 -12.96 -13.50 9.94
N ALA A 951 -11.64 -13.65 10.08
CA ALA A 951 -10.68 -13.09 9.14
C ALA A 951 -10.65 -13.89 7.83
N TYR A 952 -10.69 -13.17 6.72
CA TYR A 952 -10.48 -13.73 5.40
C TYR A 952 -8.98 -13.77 5.04
N TYR A 953 -8.63 -14.70 4.14
CA TYR A 953 -7.25 -14.96 3.73
C TYR A 953 -6.52 -13.71 3.23
N ARG A 954 -5.21 -13.66 3.49
CA ARG A 954 -4.29 -12.61 3.06
C ARG A 954 -2.86 -13.16 2.96
N GLN A 955 -1.97 -12.41 2.33
CA GLN A 955 -0.54 -12.75 2.31
C GLN A 955 0.03 -12.80 3.75
N SER A 956 0.75 -13.88 4.09
CA SER A 956 1.09 -14.20 5.48
C SER A 956 2.46 -13.72 5.94
N ASN A 957 3.30 -13.19 5.04
CA ASN A 957 4.64 -12.68 5.34
C ASN A 957 4.77 -11.15 5.20
N VAL A 958 3.66 -10.41 5.19
CA VAL A 958 3.68 -8.97 4.96
C VAL A 958 2.71 -8.25 5.89
N TYR A 959 3.08 -7.06 6.32
CA TYR A 959 2.20 -6.19 7.09
C TYR A 959 0.97 -5.78 6.28
N PHE A 960 -0.20 -5.78 6.93
CA PHE A 960 -1.45 -5.22 6.42
C PHE A 960 -1.83 -4.00 7.28
N SER A 961 -2.22 -2.89 6.65
CA SER A 961 -2.43 -1.61 7.33
C SER A 961 -3.75 -1.50 8.08
N SER A 962 -4.74 -2.30 7.71
CA SER A 962 -6.11 -2.24 8.22
C SER A 962 -6.81 -3.59 8.17
N SER A 963 -7.78 -3.80 9.06
CA SER A 963 -8.72 -4.91 9.02
C SER A 963 -10.13 -4.39 8.73
N ASP A 964 -10.50 -4.46 7.46
CA ASP A 964 -11.74 -3.87 6.94
C ASP A 964 -12.87 -4.91 7.02
N ALA A 965 -13.95 -4.62 7.74
CA ALA A 965 -15.16 -5.44 7.68
C ALA A 965 -15.75 -5.38 6.26
N TRP A 966 -16.16 -6.53 5.71
CA TRP A 966 -16.51 -6.69 4.29
C TRP A 966 -17.90 -6.13 3.92
N PHE A 967 -18.21 -4.94 4.39
CA PHE A 967 -19.36 -4.16 3.95
C PHE A 967 -19.18 -3.70 2.50
N LYS A 968 -20.28 -3.65 1.75
CA LYS A 968 -20.28 -3.23 0.34
C LYS A 968 -20.33 -1.72 0.17
N ASP A 969 -20.86 -0.99 1.15
CA ASP A 969 -20.85 0.47 1.21
C ASP A 969 -20.90 1.01 2.66
N ARG A 970 -20.82 2.35 2.78
CA ARG A 970 -20.87 3.07 4.06
C ARG A 970 -22.23 3.03 4.77
N TYR A 971 -23.33 2.90 4.04
CA TYR A 971 -24.68 2.83 4.59
C TYR A 971 -24.90 1.47 5.27
N GLU A 972 -24.43 0.39 4.66
CA GLU A 972 -24.38 -0.95 5.25
C GLU A 972 -23.50 -0.96 6.50
N ALA A 973 -22.27 -0.42 6.39
CA ALA A 973 -21.35 -0.33 7.53
C ALA A 973 -21.94 0.44 8.72
N ARG A 974 -22.67 1.54 8.49
CA ARG A 974 -23.35 2.28 9.57
C ARG A 974 -24.53 1.50 10.17
N ARG A 975 -25.34 0.84 9.34
CA ARG A 975 -26.56 0.14 9.78
C ARG A 975 -26.24 -1.14 10.56
N ASP A 976 -25.25 -1.90 10.10
CA ASP A 976 -24.97 -3.27 10.55
C ASP A 976 -23.63 -3.37 11.32
N PHE A 977 -23.10 -2.27 11.85
CA PHE A 977 -21.78 -2.22 12.49
C PHE A 977 -21.63 -3.21 13.66
N ASP A 978 -22.71 -3.50 14.38
CA ASP A 978 -22.68 -4.46 15.50
C ASP A 978 -22.26 -5.89 15.07
N LYS A 979 -22.47 -6.27 13.79
CA LYS A 979 -21.99 -7.55 13.23
C LYS A 979 -20.47 -7.69 13.30
N VAL A 980 -19.75 -6.56 13.24
CA VAL A 980 -18.29 -6.54 13.39
C VAL A 980 -17.92 -6.98 14.81
N LYS A 981 -18.64 -6.51 15.82
CA LYS A 981 -18.38 -6.81 17.23
C LYS A 981 -18.75 -8.24 17.59
N SER A 982 -19.82 -8.79 17.01
CA SER A 982 -20.18 -10.20 17.19
C SER A 982 -19.33 -11.18 16.36
N GLY A 983 -18.55 -10.70 15.40
CA GLY A 983 -17.78 -11.54 14.47
C GLY A 983 -18.64 -12.21 13.39
N GLU A 984 -19.88 -11.73 13.15
CA GLU A 984 -20.81 -12.27 12.15
C GLU A 984 -20.48 -11.84 10.72
N ILE A 985 -19.69 -10.78 10.54
CA ILE A 985 -19.19 -10.34 9.23
C ILE A 985 -17.71 -10.66 9.07
N GLN A 986 -17.32 -11.14 7.89
CA GLN A 986 -15.92 -11.36 7.56
C GLN A 986 -15.13 -10.05 7.53
N VAL A 987 -13.84 -10.11 7.87
CA VAL A 987 -12.91 -8.98 7.80
C VAL A 987 -11.72 -9.31 6.89
N LYS A 988 -11.30 -8.36 6.06
CA LYS A 988 -10.23 -8.52 5.05
C LYS A 988 -9.05 -7.58 5.30
N GLY A 989 -7.88 -7.95 4.78
CA GLY A 989 -6.67 -7.14 4.92
C GLY A 989 -6.65 -5.94 3.98
N GLY A 990 -6.23 -4.78 4.50
CA GLY A 990 -6.02 -3.56 3.73
C GLY A 990 -4.68 -3.52 2.97
N TRP A 991 -4.20 -2.31 2.69
CA TRP A 991 -2.94 -2.06 1.97
C TRP A 991 -1.73 -2.64 2.70
N ARG A 992 -0.66 -2.92 1.96
CA ARG A 992 0.44 -3.75 2.45
C ARG A 992 1.81 -3.08 2.39
N LEU A 993 2.69 -3.59 3.24
CA LEU A 993 4.13 -3.33 3.31
C LEU A 993 4.50 -1.92 3.79
N TYR A 994 4.04 -0.87 3.12
CA TYR A 994 4.40 0.52 3.45
C TYR A 994 3.58 1.05 4.63
N SER A 995 4.20 1.12 5.80
CA SER A 995 3.65 1.74 7.00
C SER A 995 4.74 1.90 8.06
N SER A 996 4.52 2.77 9.03
CA SER A 996 5.26 2.72 10.30
C SER A 996 4.98 1.44 11.12
N GLY A 997 3.87 0.74 10.83
CA GLY A 997 3.36 -0.41 11.57
C GLY A 997 4.38 -1.52 11.88
N PRO A 998 5.14 -2.05 10.90
CA PRO A 998 6.17 -3.06 11.14
C PRO A 998 7.20 -2.62 12.19
N GLY A 999 7.75 -1.40 12.06
CA GLY A 999 8.76 -0.90 12.98
C GLY A 999 8.23 -0.69 14.40
N ILE A 1000 7.04 -0.10 14.54
CA ILE A 1000 6.42 0.06 15.86
C ILE A 1000 5.97 -1.28 16.46
N TYR A 1001 5.57 -2.29 15.66
CA TYR A 1001 5.27 -3.64 16.13
C TYR A 1001 6.51 -4.29 16.76
N LEU A 1002 7.66 -4.18 16.08
CA LEU A 1002 8.94 -4.69 16.58
C LEU A 1002 9.36 -3.98 17.87
N ASN A 1003 9.19 -2.65 17.95
CA ASN A 1003 9.38 -1.90 19.19
C ASN A 1003 8.47 -2.40 20.33
N GLN A 1004 7.17 -2.63 20.07
CA GLN A 1004 6.29 -3.16 21.12
C GLN A 1004 6.68 -4.57 21.56
N LEU A 1005 7.08 -5.42 20.61
CA LEU A 1005 7.54 -6.79 20.90
C LEU A 1005 8.82 -6.81 21.73
N ILE A 1006 9.85 -6.07 21.31
CA ILE A 1006 11.19 -6.09 21.94
C ILE A 1006 11.18 -5.24 23.22
N SER A 1007 10.79 -3.97 23.13
CA SER A 1007 11.00 -3.00 24.21
C SER A 1007 9.92 -2.96 25.28
N ASN A 1008 8.71 -3.46 24.99
CA ASN A 1008 7.58 -3.41 25.92
C ASN A 1008 7.00 -4.78 26.31
N PHE A 1009 6.99 -5.77 25.43
CA PHE A 1009 6.52 -7.13 25.74
C PHE A 1009 7.64 -7.98 26.36
N LEU A 1010 8.76 -8.14 25.64
CA LEU A 1010 9.99 -8.74 26.17
C LEU A 1010 10.68 -7.79 27.16
N GLY A 1011 10.46 -6.49 27.01
CA GLY A 1011 10.87 -5.49 27.98
C GLY A 1011 12.34 -5.08 27.90
N ILE A 1012 12.99 -5.23 26.73
CA ILE A 1012 14.42 -4.92 26.53
C ILE A 1012 14.61 -3.58 25.83
N ARG A 1013 15.24 -2.63 26.52
CA ARG A 1013 15.53 -1.28 26.00
C ARG A 1013 16.73 -0.65 26.69
N VAL A 1014 17.25 0.42 26.11
CA VAL A 1014 18.38 1.18 26.67
C VAL A 1014 17.87 2.53 27.18
N GLU A 1015 18.20 2.87 28.42
CA GLU A 1015 17.95 4.21 28.96
C GLU A 1015 19.19 4.71 29.71
N HIS A 1016 19.73 5.85 29.30
CA HIS A 1016 20.96 6.46 29.80
C HIS A 1016 22.16 5.51 29.64
N GLN A 1017 22.28 4.87 28.47
CA GLN A 1017 23.28 3.85 28.12
C GLN A 1017 23.28 2.59 29.03
N GLN A 1018 22.17 2.32 29.71
CA GLN A 1018 22.02 1.20 30.63
C GLN A 1018 20.88 0.29 30.18
N LEU A 1019 21.05 -1.02 30.37
CA LEU A 1019 20.04 -2.02 30.02
C LEU A 1019 18.87 -1.96 31.00
N VAL A 1020 17.67 -1.71 30.49
CA VAL A 1020 16.41 -1.87 31.21
C VAL A 1020 15.79 -3.20 30.81
N ILE A 1021 15.40 -4.00 31.81
CA ILE A 1021 14.63 -5.22 31.65
C ILE A 1021 13.32 -5.07 32.42
N ASP A 1022 12.21 -5.05 31.69
CA ASP A 1022 10.88 -4.74 32.21
C ASP A 1022 9.79 -5.46 31.41
N PRO A 1023 9.75 -6.80 31.47
CA PRO A 1023 8.85 -7.64 30.67
C PRO A 1023 7.39 -7.49 31.10
N VAL A 1024 6.49 -7.61 30.12
CA VAL A 1024 5.04 -7.64 30.35
C VAL A 1024 4.47 -8.92 29.72
N LEU A 1025 4.84 -10.05 30.34
CA LEU A 1025 4.55 -11.41 29.86
C LEU A 1025 3.39 -12.03 30.69
N PRO A 1026 2.46 -12.78 30.08
CA PRO A 1026 1.47 -13.55 30.84
C PRO A 1026 2.11 -14.81 31.46
N GLU A 1027 1.61 -15.25 32.61
CA GLU A 1027 2.08 -16.46 33.35
C GLU A 1027 2.28 -17.70 32.47
N LYS A 1028 1.44 -17.89 31.43
CA LYS A 1028 1.57 -19.00 30.47
C LYS A 1028 2.86 -19.01 29.62
N LEU A 1029 3.72 -17.99 29.74
CA LEU A 1029 5.04 -17.90 29.12
C LEU A 1029 6.18 -18.03 30.15
N ASP A 1030 5.92 -18.65 31.30
CA ASP A 1030 6.96 -19.10 32.21
C ASP A 1030 7.93 -20.07 31.50
N GLY A 1031 9.24 -19.82 31.62
CA GLY A 1031 10.26 -20.54 30.87
C GLY A 1031 10.44 -20.07 29.42
N LEU A 1032 9.96 -18.88 29.04
CA LEU A 1032 10.30 -18.26 27.75
C LEU A 1032 11.79 -17.94 27.69
N VAL A 1033 12.44 -18.30 26.59
CA VAL A 1033 13.85 -17.98 26.33
C VAL A 1033 13.92 -16.97 25.18
N PHE A 1034 14.61 -15.86 25.40
CA PHE A 1034 14.89 -14.83 24.39
C PHE A 1034 16.39 -14.69 24.16
N LYS A 1035 16.82 -14.95 22.93
CA LYS A 1035 18.18 -14.70 22.45
C LYS A 1035 18.21 -13.39 21.67
N TYR A 1036 19.18 -12.55 21.99
CA TYR A 1036 19.32 -11.20 21.45
C TYR A 1036 20.78 -10.75 21.56
N HIS A 1037 21.17 -9.66 20.89
CA HIS A 1037 22.46 -9.00 21.12
C HIS A 1037 22.22 -7.64 21.79
N TYR A 1038 22.95 -7.36 22.87
CA TYR A 1038 23.00 -6.05 23.54
C TYR A 1038 24.43 -5.51 23.42
N ASP A 1039 24.61 -4.34 22.79
CA ASP A 1039 25.93 -3.74 22.54
C ASP A 1039 26.89 -4.77 21.88
N GLU A 1040 26.43 -5.41 20.79
CA GLU A 1040 27.04 -6.54 20.07
C GLU A 1040 27.26 -7.85 20.89
N THR A 1041 27.09 -7.82 22.21
CA THR A 1041 27.28 -8.98 23.09
C THR A 1041 26.05 -9.90 23.05
N PRO A 1042 26.20 -11.21 22.75
CA PRO A 1042 25.09 -12.16 22.82
C PRO A 1042 24.56 -12.31 24.24
N ILE A 1043 23.24 -12.18 24.40
CA ILE A 1043 22.52 -12.39 25.65
C ILE A 1043 21.41 -13.44 25.46
N GLU A 1044 21.25 -14.32 26.45
CA GLU A 1044 20.15 -15.27 26.54
C GLU A 1044 19.36 -15.02 27.83
N ILE A 1045 18.09 -14.62 27.69
CA ILE A 1045 17.20 -14.26 28.79
C ILE A 1045 16.18 -15.37 29.01
N HIS A 1046 16.17 -15.95 30.21
CA HIS A 1046 15.18 -16.92 30.68
C HIS A 1046 14.19 -16.20 31.58
N TYR A 1047 12.92 -16.16 31.20
CA TYR A 1047 11.86 -15.51 31.96
C TYR A 1047 11.17 -16.50 32.89
N HIS A 1048 11.10 -16.18 34.18
CA HIS A 1048 10.48 -17.00 35.22
C HIS A 1048 9.31 -16.25 35.88
N TYR A 1049 8.13 -16.83 35.97
CA TYR A 1049 7.02 -16.26 36.71
C TYR A 1049 7.20 -16.49 38.22
N GLY A 1050 7.15 -15.42 39.03
CA GLY A 1050 7.04 -15.55 40.50
C GLY A 1050 7.83 -14.53 41.32
N LYS A 1051 8.39 -14.98 42.44
CA LYS A 1051 9.11 -14.08 43.37
C LYS A 1051 10.46 -13.65 42.77
N GLN A 1052 10.73 -12.35 42.75
CA GLN A 1052 11.97 -11.78 42.20
C GLN A 1052 13.24 -12.43 42.79
N ASN A 1053 14.07 -13.01 41.93
CA ASN A 1053 15.36 -13.63 42.27
C ASN A 1053 16.36 -13.54 41.11
N HIS A 1054 16.48 -12.38 40.46
CA HIS A 1054 17.24 -12.20 39.21
C HIS A 1054 18.71 -12.69 39.30
N LEU A 1055 19.15 -13.46 38.31
CA LEU A 1055 20.51 -14.01 38.24
C LEU A 1055 21.20 -13.63 36.92
N ILE A 1056 22.52 -13.52 36.98
CA ILE A 1056 23.43 -13.41 35.84
C ILE A 1056 24.46 -14.54 35.92
N ASN A 1057 24.52 -15.41 34.91
CA ASN A 1057 25.37 -16.60 34.89
C ASN A 1057 25.29 -17.45 36.18
N GLY A 1058 24.07 -17.58 36.74
CA GLY A 1058 23.79 -18.32 37.97
C GLY A 1058 24.13 -17.59 39.28
N GLN A 1059 24.71 -16.39 39.24
CA GLN A 1059 24.99 -15.55 40.43
C GLN A 1059 23.93 -14.47 40.60
N PRO A 1060 23.68 -13.94 41.83
CA PRO A 1060 22.76 -12.82 42.04
C PRO A 1060 23.11 -11.61 41.17
N LEU A 1061 22.13 -11.07 40.45
CA LEU A 1061 22.29 -9.89 39.60
C LEU A 1061 22.23 -8.61 40.45
N ALA A 1062 23.20 -7.71 40.28
CA ALA A 1062 23.13 -6.35 40.80
C ALA A 1062 22.29 -5.47 39.87
N TYR A 1063 21.24 -4.84 40.39
CA TYR A 1063 20.34 -3.97 39.62
C TYR A 1063 19.72 -2.87 40.48
N GLN A 1064 19.23 -1.82 39.82
CA GLN A 1064 18.38 -0.79 40.42
C GLN A 1064 16.92 -1.06 40.05
N ASN A 1065 15.98 -0.73 40.93
CA ASN A 1065 14.56 -0.78 40.61
C ASN A 1065 14.23 0.28 39.55
N TYR A 1066 13.56 -0.11 38.47
CA TYR A 1066 13.06 0.79 37.44
C TYR A 1066 11.58 1.12 37.69
N PRO A 1067 11.25 2.28 38.30
CA PRO A 1067 9.89 2.58 38.73
C PRO A 1067 8.92 2.71 37.56
N GLN A 1068 7.70 2.23 37.75
CA GLN A 1068 6.59 2.36 36.81
C GLN A 1068 5.40 3.05 37.50
N LYS A 1069 4.66 3.90 36.77
CA LYS A 1069 3.54 4.65 37.35
C LYS A 1069 2.35 3.77 37.75
N TYR A 1070 2.04 2.77 36.93
CA TYR A 1070 0.77 2.04 37.02
C TYR A 1070 0.87 0.59 37.53
N ARG A 1071 2.09 0.07 37.63
CA ARG A 1071 2.38 -1.34 37.93
C ARG A 1071 3.71 -1.47 38.68
N GLN A 1072 4.07 -2.70 39.02
CA GLN A 1072 5.35 -2.97 39.65
C GLN A 1072 6.54 -2.59 38.76
N SER A 1073 7.65 -2.28 39.44
CA SER A 1073 8.92 -1.87 38.83
C SER A 1073 9.59 -3.02 38.07
N GLY A 1074 10.14 -2.70 36.90
CA GLY A 1074 11.17 -3.53 36.25
C GLY A 1074 12.53 -3.32 36.92
N ILE A 1075 13.60 -3.70 36.21
CA ILE A 1075 14.98 -3.54 36.68
C ILE A 1075 15.85 -2.77 35.68
N LYS A 1076 16.87 -2.08 36.19
CA LYS A 1076 17.89 -1.36 35.42
C LYS A 1076 19.27 -1.87 35.81
N ILE A 1077 20.06 -2.27 34.82
CA ILE A 1077 21.37 -2.89 34.97
C ILE A 1077 22.43 -1.93 34.44
N HIS A 1078 23.47 -1.67 35.24
CA HIS A 1078 24.57 -0.81 34.81
C HIS A 1078 25.33 -1.44 33.63
N ARG A 1079 25.74 -0.61 32.66
CA ARG A 1079 26.49 -1.06 31.48
C ARG A 1079 27.73 -1.87 31.85
N GLU A 1080 28.48 -1.39 32.85
CA GLU A 1080 29.68 -2.05 33.37
C GLU A 1080 29.43 -3.49 33.85
N THR A 1081 28.25 -3.79 34.40
CA THR A 1081 27.87 -5.16 34.81
C THR A 1081 27.75 -6.11 33.62
N MET A 1082 27.33 -5.60 32.45
CA MET A 1082 27.22 -6.40 31.23
C MET A 1082 28.57 -6.47 30.49
N THR A 1083 29.29 -5.36 30.38
CA THR A 1083 30.55 -5.29 29.59
C THR A 1083 31.78 -5.86 30.30
N SER A 1084 31.68 -6.22 31.60
CA SER A 1084 32.78 -6.83 32.36
C SER A 1084 32.82 -8.36 32.25
N ILE A 1085 31.85 -8.98 31.57
CA ILE A 1085 31.76 -10.42 31.37
C ILE A 1085 32.25 -10.74 29.95
N GLU A 1086 33.27 -11.59 29.84
CA GLU A 1086 33.72 -12.11 28.55
C GLU A 1086 32.82 -13.28 28.11
N GLY A 1087 32.23 -13.20 26.91
CA GLY A 1087 31.44 -14.27 26.30
C GLY A 1087 29.93 -14.15 26.50
N ASP A 1088 29.21 -15.26 26.28
CA ASP A 1088 27.74 -15.29 26.32
C ASP A 1088 27.19 -14.99 27.72
N ILE A 1089 26.22 -14.07 27.80
CA ILE A 1089 25.58 -13.71 29.07
C ILE A 1089 24.22 -14.38 29.18
N LYS A 1090 24.06 -15.25 30.17
CA LYS A 1090 22.76 -15.81 30.57
C LYS A 1090 22.14 -14.98 31.70
N LEU A 1091 20.94 -14.45 31.47
CA LEU A 1091 20.12 -13.76 32.45
C LEU A 1091 18.90 -14.61 32.82
N ASP A 1092 18.72 -14.93 34.09
CA ASP A 1092 17.46 -15.49 34.60
C ASP A 1092 16.66 -14.34 35.26
N ILE A 1093 15.49 -14.00 34.72
CA ILE A 1093 14.69 -12.82 35.07
C ILE A 1093 13.32 -13.23 35.60
N TRP A 1094 13.02 -12.88 36.84
CA TRP A 1094 11.73 -13.16 37.46
C TRP A 1094 10.75 -12.00 37.30
N TYR A 1095 9.54 -12.27 36.83
CA TYR A 1095 8.47 -11.28 36.65
C TYR A 1095 7.18 -11.69 37.40
N GLN A 1096 6.24 -10.75 37.61
CA GLN A 1096 4.99 -10.94 38.38
C GLN A 1096 3.75 -10.53 37.59
#